data_AF-A0A9P7S0F4-F1
#
_entry.id   AF-A0A9P7S0F4-F1
#
_cell.length_a   1.000
_cell.length_b   1.000
_cell.length_c   1.000
_cell.angle_alpha   90.00
_cell.angle_beta   90.00
_cell.angle_gamma   90.00
#
_symmetry.space_group_name_H-M   'P 1'
#
loop_
_entity.id
_entity.type
_entity.pdbx_description
1 polymer ?
#
loop_
_entity_poly.entity_id
_entity_poly.type
_entity_poly.pdbx_seq_one_letter_code
_entity_poly.pdbx_strand_id
1 'polypeptide(L)'
;MDKENRDDFTFAKLCDLKQPVTFRISQLEGNRTPKSFTEILENPQLRFHGLQSPTLSDLYVTCQLVADNKPLTIPFRTSFKAFKNAYIWNEWITFPVRYCDLPLGAQITFTVWDIAGPRAAAPVGGTTFRLFGKKWTLRRGKHRLLLWLGIEADGSVETTTPSKLEVRDEMGRLEKLVKKYERGDLPKSDWLDKMTFRKMEEIHAMEAQKSRNLFLYIDLPRFDFPVIFCEPEPPAPSSSISSSTTPSHPHPQTPTTTSNNSLDTHLWSVVDPEVSRENPVEDKHRRLVRSHRSGPYDRDLKPNAKDRDFISQILAYSPSHPLTSEEKDLIWKFRFYLARDKKSQSLTKFLKAVTWRDPSEVKQAVEELLPQWTEIDLDDALELLGPGTVDSRVRAFAVRQLSRADDDELLLYLLQLVQALKFESAATVQKSSRAISYDDSGLADFLIERGVKNRVLGNRLYWYLIVEVELEEDKVVSKMYGRVVFRFMQRILESESGSERRELLRRQGQLVDTLGKRAKELRTSKDPRPKKIEKLRIIINDSKNNLSSITPPLPHPLNASIEITGILPEKSSVFKSNLFPFLLYFHCSDGTEYPIIFKDGDDMRQDQLVVQLFTLMDRLLRKENLDLKILTYDVLATGPSQGMAKFIPSKSIAAIVSEYGGGAGGGIINYFRASYPDEGSVGTAGVEPAVVDTFVRSCAGYCVLTYILGVGDRHLDNLLVTPAGHFFHGKTHPFP
;
A
#
# COMPACT_ATOMS: atom_id res chain seq x y z
N MET A 1 18.09 -32.50 20.71
CA MET A 1 17.35 -31.71 21.70
C MET A 1 17.66 -32.27 23.07
N ASP A 2 18.24 -31.44 23.93
CA ASP A 2 18.63 -31.79 25.29
C ASP A 2 17.41 -32.28 26.08
N LYS A 3 17.53 -33.48 26.65
CA LYS A 3 16.47 -34.14 27.43
C LYS A 3 16.28 -33.52 28.82
N GLU A 4 16.99 -32.45 29.15
CA GLU A 4 17.02 -31.87 30.49
C GLU A 4 16.21 -30.57 30.65
N ASN A 5 15.74 -29.94 29.56
CA ASN A 5 14.89 -28.75 29.70
C ASN A 5 13.41 -29.13 29.75
N ARG A 6 12.85 -29.21 30.96
CA ARG A 6 11.50 -29.73 31.24
C ARG A 6 10.36 -28.73 31.04
N ASP A 7 10.66 -27.50 30.60
CA ASP A 7 9.70 -26.38 30.58
C ASP A 7 9.28 -25.88 29.18
N ASP A 8 9.83 -26.42 28.09
CA ASP A 8 9.41 -26.04 26.72
C ASP A 8 8.26 -26.94 26.22
N PHE A 9 7.02 -26.48 26.36
CA PHE A 9 5.86 -27.13 25.75
C PHE A 9 5.76 -26.74 24.26
N THR A 10 6.14 -27.66 23.38
CA THR A 10 5.96 -27.51 21.92
C THR A 10 4.62 -28.07 21.46
N PHE A 11 3.83 -27.27 20.72
CA PHE A 11 2.56 -27.69 20.10
C PHE A 11 2.42 -27.09 18.71
N ALA A 12 1.57 -27.68 17.88
CA ALA A 12 1.21 -27.16 16.56
C ALA A 12 -0.25 -26.66 16.56
N LYS A 13 -0.54 -25.57 15.84
CA LYS A 13 -1.91 -25.10 15.66
C LYS A 13 -2.60 -25.92 14.57
N LEU A 14 -3.89 -26.22 14.75
CA LEU A 14 -4.68 -26.95 13.76
C LEU A 14 -4.77 -26.20 12.43
N CYS A 15 -4.83 -24.86 12.45
CA CYS A 15 -4.90 -24.01 11.26
C CYS A 15 -3.71 -24.18 10.29
N ASP A 16 -2.56 -24.63 10.81
CA ASP A 16 -1.35 -24.84 10.02
C ASP A 16 -1.35 -26.22 9.32
N LEU A 17 -2.27 -27.12 9.71
CA LEU A 17 -2.33 -28.50 9.23
C LEU A 17 -3.21 -28.62 7.96
N LYS A 18 -2.60 -28.46 6.79
CA LYS A 18 -3.26 -28.43 5.48
C LYS A 18 -3.58 -29.83 4.90
N GLN A 19 -3.19 -30.91 5.58
CA GLN A 19 -3.44 -32.29 5.13
C GLN A 19 -4.93 -32.67 5.25
N PRO A 20 -5.43 -33.57 4.38
CA PRO A 20 -6.78 -34.12 4.51
C PRO A 20 -6.90 -35.00 5.76
N VAL A 21 -8.11 -35.05 6.32
CA VAL A 21 -8.44 -35.91 7.47
C VAL A 21 -8.36 -37.36 7.03
N THR A 22 -7.43 -38.09 7.63
CA THR A 22 -7.14 -39.49 7.31
C THR A 22 -7.14 -40.35 8.57
N PHE A 23 -7.56 -41.60 8.43
CA PHE A 23 -7.50 -42.61 9.49
C PHE A 23 -7.56 -44.01 8.90
N ARG A 24 -7.11 -45.00 9.67
CA ARG A 24 -7.14 -46.40 9.28
C ARG A 24 -8.17 -47.16 10.09
N ILE A 25 -9.05 -47.89 9.41
CA ILE A 25 -9.90 -48.91 10.03
C ILE A 25 -9.08 -50.20 10.12
N SER A 26 -8.75 -50.62 11.33
CA SER A 26 -7.81 -51.72 11.57
C SER A 26 -8.52 -53.06 11.63
N GLN A 27 -9.25 -53.33 12.73
CA GLN A 27 -9.91 -54.60 12.96
C GLN A 27 -11.15 -54.47 13.85
N LEU A 28 -12.01 -55.49 13.81
CA LEU A 28 -13.15 -55.68 14.71
C LEU A 28 -12.86 -56.89 15.61
N GLU A 29 -12.97 -56.69 16.92
CA GLU A 29 -12.82 -57.75 17.93
C GLU A 29 -14.11 -57.96 18.72
N GLY A 30 -14.28 -59.19 19.18
CA GLY A 30 -15.38 -59.63 20.05
C GLY A 30 -16.19 -60.76 19.43
N ASN A 31 -16.93 -61.47 20.28
CA ASN A 31 -17.66 -62.67 19.89
C ASN A 31 -19.09 -62.30 19.46
N ARG A 32 -19.43 -62.65 18.21
CA ARG A 32 -20.80 -62.53 17.69
C ARG A 32 -21.49 -63.89 17.86
N THR A 33 -22.53 -63.95 18.68
CA THR A 33 -23.29 -65.19 18.90
C THR A 33 -24.32 -65.40 17.79
N PRO A 34 -24.37 -66.58 17.13
CA PRO A 34 -25.43 -66.92 16.20
C PRO A 34 -26.82 -66.73 16.82
N LYS A 35 -27.80 -66.36 15.99
CA LYS A 35 -29.20 -66.29 16.43
C LYS A 35 -29.71 -67.67 16.79
N SER A 36 -30.53 -67.74 17.84
CA SER A 36 -31.11 -68.97 18.36
C SER A 36 -32.04 -69.62 17.34
N PHE A 37 -32.26 -70.93 17.47
CA PHE A 37 -33.15 -71.67 16.57
C PHE A 37 -34.58 -71.10 16.56
N THR A 38 -35.07 -70.61 17.70
CA THR A 38 -36.39 -69.97 17.84
C THR A 38 -36.50 -68.69 17.02
N GLU A 39 -35.48 -67.82 17.07
CA GLU A 39 -35.44 -66.57 16.27
C GLU A 39 -35.40 -66.86 14.76
N ILE A 40 -34.69 -67.93 14.34
CA ILE A 40 -34.64 -68.35 12.92
C ILE A 40 -36.00 -68.89 12.46
N LEU A 41 -36.76 -69.54 13.35
CA LEU A 41 -38.09 -70.06 13.04
C LEU A 41 -39.11 -68.94 12.83
N GLU A 42 -39.06 -67.91 13.68
CA GLU A 42 -39.90 -66.70 13.58
C GLU A 42 -39.55 -65.87 12.33
N ASN A 43 -38.27 -65.87 11.92
CA ASN A 43 -37.81 -65.09 10.78
C ASN A 43 -36.86 -65.91 9.88
N PRO A 44 -37.42 -66.71 8.94
CA PRO A 44 -36.65 -67.68 8.14
C PRO A 44 -35.50 -67.09 7.31
N GLN A 45 -35.55 -65.79 7.02
CA GLN A 45 -34.48 -65.08 6.30
C GLN A 45 -33.17 -65.01 7.10
N LEU A 46 -33.24 -65.09 8.43
CA LEU A 46 -32.06 -65.08 9.31
C LEU A 46 -31.14 -66.28 9.08
N ARG A 47 -31.64 -67.37 8.49
CA ARG A 47 -30.82 -68.55 8.12
C ARG A 47 -29.73 -68.22 7.10
N PHE A 48 -29.95 -67.18 6.28
CA PHE A 48 -29.01 -66.77 5.23
C PHE A 48 -28.04 -65.67 5.68
N HIS A 49 -28.15 -65.18 6.91
CA HIS A 49 -27.16 -64.25 7.45
C HIS A 49 -25.79 -64.92 7.52
N GLY A 50 -24.75 -64.17 7.17
CA GLY A 50 -23.36 -64.65 7.26
C GLY A 50 -22.95 -65.09 8.67
N LEU A 51 -23.69 -64.69 9.71
CA LEU A 51 -23.48 -65.13 11.10
C LEU A 51 -23.90 -66.59 11.37
N GLN A 52 -24.76 -67.15 10.52
CA GLN A 52 -25.21 -68.54 10.59
C GLN A 52 -24.35 -69.49 9.74
N SER A 53 -23.44 -68.94 8.93
CA SER A 53 -22.46 -69.69 8.15
C SER A 53 -21.30 -70.20 9.03
N PRO A 54 -20.68 -71.35 8.73
CA PRO A 54 -19.44 -71.77 9.39
C PRO A 54 -18.24 -70.86 9.09
N THR A 55 -18.35 -69.96 8.11
CA THR A 55 -17.33 -68.95 7.77
C THR A 55 -17.64 -67.60 8.42
N LEU A 56 -16.64 -66.73 8.56
CA LEU A 56 -16.87 -65.35 8.98
C LEU A 56 -17.80 -64.61 8.00
N SER A 57 -18.65 -63.73 8.53
CA SER A 57 -19.62 -62.96 7.73
C SER A 57 -18.91 -61.88 6.90
N ASP A 58 -19.46 -61.54 5.74
CA ASP A 58 -18.93 -60.43 4.94
C ASP A 58 -19.37 -59.08 5.53
N LEU A 59 -18.46 -58.45 6.28
CA LEU A 59 -18.69 -57.17 6.94
C LEU A 59 -18.06 -56.00 6.18
N TYR A 60 -18.70 -54.83 6.26
CA TYR A 60 -18.10 -53.56 5.84
C TYR A 60 -18.39 -52.46 6.85
N VAL A 61 -17.54 -51.44 6.88
CA VAL A 61 -17.72 -50.29 7.77
C VAL A 61 -18.07 -49.06 6.93
N THR A 62 -19.08 -48.32 7.34
CA THR A 62 -19.34 -46.97 6.84
C THR A 62 -18.89 -45.95 7.85
N CYS A 63 -18.29 -44.86 7.40
CA CYS A 63 -17.87 -43.77 8.26
C CYS A 63 -18.18 -42.39 7.65
N GLN A 64 -18.56 -41.44 8.51
CA GLN A 64 -18.94 -40.10 8.06
C GLN A 64 -18.45 -39.05 9.06
N LEU A 65 -17.92 -37.94 8.55
CA LEU A 65 -17.56 -36.78 9.35
C LEU A 65 -18.81 -35.92 9.63
N VAL A 66 -19.07 -35.63 10.91
CA VAL A 66 -20.22 -34.88 11.40
C VAL A 66 -19.74 -33.80 12.39
N ALA A 67 -20.34 -32.62 12.34
CA ALA A 67 -20.14 -31.57 13.35
C ALA A 67 -21.48 -30.84 13.57
N ASP A 68 -21.79 -30.49 14.82
CA ASP A 68 -22.98 -29.73 15.19
C ASP A 68 -24.30 -30.31 14.60
N ASN A 69 -24.45 -31.63 14.71
CA ASN A 69 -25.57 -32.42 14.16
C ASN A 69 -25.71 -32.37 12.62
N LYS A 70 -24.69 -31.90 11.89
CA LYS A 70 -24.70 -31.83 10.42
C LYS A 70 -23.57 -32.67 9.81
N PRO A 71 -23.86 -33.50 8.80
CA PRO A 71 -22.82 -34.21 8.08
C PRO A 71 -21.97 -33.23 7.27
N LEU A 72 -20.65 -33.26 7.46
CA LEU A 72 -19.67 -32.48 6.68
C LEU A 72 -19.22 -33.21 5.40
N THR A 73 -19.49 -34.51 5.32
CA THR A 73 -19.09 -35.38 4.21
C THR A 73 -20.22 -36.35 3.86
N ILE A 74 -20.16 -36.95 2.68
CA ILE A 74 -20.94 -38.15 2.36
C ILE A 74 -20.40 -39.36 3.15
N PRO A 75 -21.20 -40.41 3.40
CA PRO A 75 -20.68 -41.64 4.03
C PRO A 75 -19.65 -42.34 3.13
N PHE A 76 -18.48 -42.63 3.69
CA PHE A 76 -17.45 -43.44 3.06
C PHE A 76 -17.60 -44.89 3.50
N ARG A 77 -17.26 -45.85 2.63
CA ARG A 77 -17.39 -47.28 2.89
C ARG A 77 -16.05 -47.97 2.66
N THR A 78 -15.70 -48.92 3.52
CA THR A 78 -14.54 -49.81 3.30
C THR A 78 -14.72 -50.68 2.07
N SER A 79 -13.62 -50.97 1.38
CA SER A 79 -13.56 -51.97 0.33
C SER A 79 -14.06 -53.35 0.78
N PHE A 80 -14.57 -54.15 -0.16
CA PHE A 80 -14.97 -55.52 0.12
C PHE A 80 -13.75 -56.39 0.43
N LYS A 81 -13.85 -57.21 1.48
CA LYS A 81 -12.80 -58.16 1.88
C LYS A 81 -13.42 -59.43 2.43
N ALA A 82 -12.97 -60.59 1.93
CA ALA A 82 -13.35 -61.88 2.47
C ALA A 82 -12.53 -62.22 3.72
N PHE A 83 -13.19 -62.47 4.85
CA PHE A 83 -12.53 -62.76 6.12
C PHE A 83 -12.35 -64.27 6.33
N LYS A 84 -11.11 -64.70 6.63
CA LYS A 84 -10.78 -66.11 6.89
C LYS A 84 -10.78 -66.43 8.38
N ASN A 85 -9.91 -65.75 9.14
CA ASN A 85 -9.66 -66.06 10.55
C ASN A 85 -10.05 -64.90 11.50
N ALA A 86 -10.06 -63.66 11.02
CA ALA A 86 -10.38 -62.48 11.81
C ALA A 86 -10.88 -61.32 10.93
N TYR A 87 -11.66 -60.41 11.52
CA TYR A 87 -12.17 -59.21 10.88
C TYR A 87 -11.11 -58.10 10.84
N ILE A 88 -10.15 -58.20 9.92
CA ILE A 88 -9.06 -57.23 9.76
C ILE A 88 -9.20 -56.54 8.41
N TRP A 89 -9.51 -55.23 8.39
CA TRP A 89 -9.53 -54.41 7.18
C TRP A 89 -8.14 -53.90 6.84
N ASN A 90 -7.51 -53.19 7.79
CA ASN A 90 -6.27 -52.43 7.61
C ASN A 90 -6.36 -51.43 6.45
N GLU A 91 -7.49 -50.74 6.32
CA GLU A 91 -7.79 -49.83 5.20
C GLU A 91 -7.72 -48.36 5.65
N TRP A 92 -7.00 -47.54 4.89
CA TRP A 92 -6.93 -46.09 5.10
C TRP A 92 -8.08 -45.40 4.38
N ILE A 93 -8.81 -44.54 5.10
CA ILE A 93 -9.88 -43.70 4.57
C ILE A 93 -9.43 -42.25 4.66
N THR A 94 -9.67 -41.50 3.58
CA THR A 94 -9.31 -40.09 3.42
C THR A 94 -10.56 -39.29 3.11
N PHE A 95 -10.92 -38.33 3.97
CA PHE A 95 -12.02 -37.41 3.71
C PHE A 95 -11.55 -36.20 2.89
N PRO A 96 -12.40 -35.61 2.04
CA PRO A 96 -12.10 -34.40 1.25
C PRO A 96 -12.21 -33.12 2.09
N VAL A 97 -11.82 -33.19 3.37
CA VAL A 97 -11.82 -32.08 4.33
C VAL A 97 -10.45 -32.03 4.97
N ARG A 98 -9.84 -30.84 5.09
CA ARG A 98 -8.51 -30.67 5.70
C ARG A 98 -8.63 -30.54 7.21
N TYR A 99 -7.58 -30.91 7.94
CA TYR A 99 -7.56 -30.73 9.40
C TYR A 99 -7.76 -29.27 9.81
N CYS A 100 -7.20 -28.30 9.08
CA CYS A 100 -7.35 -26.86 9.34
C CYS A 100 -8.79 -26.34 9.21
N ASP A 101 -9.68 -27.07 8.53
CA ASP A 101 -11.08 -26.68 8.33
C ASP A 101 -12.02 -27.36 9.34
N LEU A 102 -11.50 -28.20 10.25
CA LEU A 102 -12.32 -28.93 11.20
C LEU A 102 -12.82 -28.02 12.35
N PRO A 103 -14.12 -27.98 12.63
CA PRO A 103 -14.63 -27.34 13.83
C PRO A 103 -14.29 -28.17 15.09
N LEU A 104 -14.25 -27.52 16.26
CA LEU A 104 -13.94 -28.18 17.55
C LEU A 104 -14.90 -29.34 17.87
N GLY A 105 -16.15 -29.24 17.41
CA GLY A 105 -17.19 -30.27 17.59
C GLY A 105 -17.08 -31.48 16.66
N ALA A 106 -16.06 -31.57 15.80
CA ALA A 106 -15.98 -32.61 14.78
C ALA A 106 -15.90 -34.04 15.36
N GLN A 107 -16.75 -34.93 14.83
CA GLN A 107 -16.88 -36.33 15.19
C GLN A 107 -16.90 -37.20 13.93
N ILE A 108 -16.45 -38.45 14.05
CA ILE A 108 -16.57 -39.46 13.00
C ILE A 108 -17.51 -40.54 13.50
N THR A 109 -18.59 -40.78 12.76
CA THR A 109 -19.48 -41.92 12.98
C THR A 109 -18.91 -43.15 12.28
N PHE A 110 -19.07 -44.31 12.88
CA PHE A 110 -18.70 -45.61 12.32
C PHE A 110 -19.85 -46.58 12.52
N THR A 111 -20.33 -47.19 11.44
CA THR A 111 -21.36 -48.24 11.50
C THR A 111 -20.82 -49.48 10.80
N VAL A 112 -20.79 -50.59 11.52
CA VAL A 112 -20.42 -51.90 10.97
C VAL A 112 -21.68 -52.58 10.45
N TRP A 113 -21.65 -53.03 9.21
CA TRP A 113 -22.79 -53.63 8.52
C TRP A 113 -22.53 -55.09 8.20
N ASP A 114 -23.55 -55.92 8.39
CA ASP A 114 -23.63 -57.29 7.93
C ASP A 114 -24.55 -57.38 6.72
N ILE A 115 -24.19 -58.21 5.75
CA ILE A 115 -25.00 -58.45 4.56
C ILE A 115 -26.08 -59.47 4.93
N ALA A 116 -27.26 -58.96 5.30
CA ALA A 116 -28.41 -59.74 5.73
C ALA A 116 -29.12 -60.46 4.58
N GLY A 117 -28.96 -59.97 3.33
CA GLY A 117 -29.54 -60.57 2.14
C GLY A 117 -29.33 -59.71 0.88
N PRO A 118 -29.96 -60.07 -0.26
CA PRO A 118 -29.86 -59.30 -1.50
C PRO A 118 -30.34 -57.85 -1.29
N ARG A 119 -29.42 -56.89 -1.41
CA ARG A 119 -29.67 -55.44 -1.18
C ARG A 119 -30.13 -55.09 0.24
N ALA A 120 -29.98 -55.99 1.21
CA ALA A 120 -30.32 -55.76 2.61
C ALA A 120 -29.06 -55.82 3.47
N ALA A 121 -28.76 -54.73 4.16
CA ALA A 121 -27.70 -54.67 5.16
C ALA A 121 -28.30 -54.39 6.53
N ALA A 122 -27.81 -55.09 7.55
CA ALA A 122 -28.25 -54.90 8.93
C ALA A 122 -27.08 -54.32 9.75
N PRO A 123 -27.33 -53.35 10.65
CA PRO A 123 -26.29 -52.82 11.51
C PRO A 123 -25.86 -53.90 12.52
N VAL A 124 -24.59 -54.26 12.48
CA VAL A 124 -23.95 -55.04 13.56
C VAL A 124 -23.80 -54.15 14.78
N GLY A 125 -23.41 -52.89 14.56
CA GLY A 125 -23.41 -51.86 15.58
C GLY A 125 -22.71 -50.58 15.14
N GLY A 126 -23.00 -49.51 15.86
CA GLY A 126 -22.58 -48.15 15.58
C GLY A 126 -21.74 -47.57 16.71
N THR A 127 -20.87 -46.61 16.39
CA THR A 127 -20.08 -45.86 17.35
C THR A 127 -19.70 -44.48 16.82
N THR A 128 -19.70 -43.49 17.71
CA THR A 128 -19.38 -42.10 17.39
C THR A 128 -18.11 -41.66 18.13
N PHE A 129 -17.13 -41.19 17.37
CA PHE A 129 -15.79 -40.84 17.86
C PHE A 129 -15.48 -39.35 17.69
N ARG A 130 -15.26 -38.65 18.80
CA ARG A 130 -14.86 -37.23 18.79
C ARG A 130 -13.38 -37.08 18.46
N LEU A 131 -13.05 -36.27 17.44
CA LEU A 131 -11.67 -36.05 17.00
C LEU A 131 -10.84 -35.26 18.01
N PHE A 132 -11.47 -34.38 18.80
CA PHE A 132 -10.80 -33.57 19.81
C PHE A 132 -11.01 -34.13 21.24
N GLY A 133 -9.97 -34.00 22.07
CA GLY A 133 -9.98 -34.35 23.49
C GLY A 133 -10.50 -33.23 24.41
N LYS A 134 -10.52 -33.49 25.72
CA LYS A 134 -10.92 -32.50 26.76
C LYS A 134 -10.01 -31.26 26.82
N LYS A 135 -8.80 -31.32 26.26
CA LYS A 135 -7.83 -30.22 26.18
C LYS A 135 -7.76 -29.59 24.79
N TRP A 136 -8.80 -29.78 23.96
CA TRP A 136 -8.88 -29.33 22.56
C TRP A 136 -7.72 -29.83 21.68
N THR A 137 -7.07 -30.92 22.10
CA THR A 137 -6.01 -31.58 21.35
C THR A 137 -6.61 -32.59 20.38
N LEU A 138 -6.10 -32.61 19.16
CA LEU A 138 -6.44 -33.62 18.16
C LEU A 138 -5.98 -35.00 18.67
N ARG A 139 -6.88 -35.98 18.65
CA ARG A 139 -6.57 -37.36 18.99
C ARG A 139 -5.66 -37.98 17.92
N ARG A 140 -4.75 -38.84 18.35
CA ARG A 140 -3.71 -39.47 17.50
C ARG A 140 -3.48 -40.92 17.92
N GLY A 141 -3.01 -41.74 16.99
CA GLY A 141 -2.67 -43.15 17.20
C GLY A 141 -3.89 -44.07 17.36
N LYS A 142 -3.69 -45.21 18.02
CA LYS A 142 -4.66 -46.31 18.08
C LYS A 142 -5.78 -46.05 19.08
N HIS A 143 -7.01 -46.31 18.67
CA HIS A 143 -8.21 -46.19 19.48
C HIS A 143 -9.10 -47.42 19.38
N ARG A 144 -9.46 -47.97 20.55
CA ARG A 144 -10.53 -48.95 20.72
C ARG A 144 -11.86 -48.22 20.91
N LEU A 145 -12.84 -48.52 20.06
CA LEU A 145 -14.17 -47.91 20.06
C LEU A 145 -15.20 -48.98 20.40
N LEU A 146 -16.02 -48.76 21.41
CA LEU A 146 -17.13 -49.66 21.72
C LEU A 146 -18.21 -49.54 20.64
N LEU A 147 -18.69 -50.67 20.12
CA LEU A 147 -19.82 -50.74 19.20
C LEU A 147 -21.12 -51.02 19.95
N TRP A 148 -22.13 -50.21 19.67
CA TRP A 148 -23.49 -50.35 20.18
C TRP A 148 -24.26 -51.29 19.27
N LEU A 149 -24.54 -52.50 19.77
CA LEU A 149 -25.07 -53.60 18.98
C LEU A 149 -26.44 -53.27 18.38
N GLY A 150 -26.62 -53.55 17.09
CA GLY A 150 -27.89 -53.39 16.38
C GLY A 150 -28.34 -51.95 16.12
N ILE A 151 -27.53 -50.95 16.46
CA ILE A 151 -27.87 -49.52 16.35
C ILE A 151 -26.90 -48.85 15.36
N GLU A 152 -27.39 -47.96 14.51
CA GLU A 152 -26.55 -47.13 13.64
C GLU A 152 -25.93 -45.96 14.42
N ALA A 153 -24.74 -45.51 14.03
CA ALA A 153 -24.13 -44.34 14.64
C ALA A 153 -24.89 -43.05 14.29
N ASP A 154 -25.32 -42.31 15.32
CA ASP A 154 -26.23 -41.16 15.21
C ASP A 154 -25.53 -39.80 15.04
N GLY A 155 -24.22 -39.70 15.30
CA GLY A 155 -23.40 -38.50 15.05
C GLY A 155 -23.84 -37.23 15.79
N SER A 156 -24.78 -37.34 16.73
CA SER A 156 -25.35 -36.21 17.45
C SER A 156 -24.40 -35.67 18.52
N VAL A 157 -24.57 -34.42 18.92
CA VAL A 157 -23.75 -33.79 19.98
C VAL A 157 -23.84 -34.62 21.28
N GLU A 158 -25.05 -35.06 21.63
CA GLU A 158 -25.35 -36.01 22.71
C GLU A 158 -25.58 -37.41 22.13
N THR A 159 -24.55 -37.97 21.50
CA THR A 159 -24.62 -39.28 20.85
C THR A 159 -25.13 -40.38 21.77
N THR A 160 -26.10 -41.15 21.27
CA THR A 160 -26.60 -42.40 21.86
C THR A 160 -25.62 -43.55 21.66
N THR A 161 -24.60 -43.36 20.81
CA THR A 161 -23.58 -44.36 20.46
C THR A 161 -22.15 -43.91 20.81
N PRO A 162 -21.85 -43.46 22.03
CA PRO A 162 -20.52 -42.95 22.36
C PRO A 162 -19.44 -44.03 22.27
N SER A 163 -18.30 -43.68 21.65
CA SER A 163 -17.15 -44.58 21.50
C SER A 163 -16.41 -44.95 22.79
N LYS A 164 -16.61 -44.19 23.87
CA LYS A 164 -15.98 -44.42 25.18
C LYS A 164 -17.03 -44.55 26.27
N LEU A 165 -17.04 -45.70 26.92
CA LEU A 165 -17.66 -45.89 28.23
C LEU A 165 -16.58 -46.03 29.30
N GLU A 166 -16.83 -45.54 30.51
CA GLU A 166 -15.94 -45.71 31.67
C GLU A 166 -16.00 -47.14 32.22
N VAL A 167 -15.75 -48.14 31.38
CA VAL A 167 -15.60 -49.52 31.83
C VAL A 167 -14.23 -49.63 32.50
N ARG A 168 -14.20 -50.00 33.79
CA ARG A 168 -12.96 -50.31 34.52
C ARG A 168 -12.53 -51.75 34.22
N ASP A 169 -12.20 -52.02 32.96
CA ASP A 169 -11.64 -53.29 32.48
C ASP A 169 -10.10 -53.29 32.56
N GLU A 170 -9.48 -54.46 32.69
CA GLU A 170 -8.02 -54.59 32.74
C GLU A 170 -7.43 -54.20 31.37
N MET A 171 -8.17 -54.46 30.29
CA MET A 171 -7.90 -54.02 28.92
C MET A 171 -7.77 -52.48 28.82
N GLY A 172 -8.68 -51.73 29.44
CA GLY A 172 -8.63 -50.27 29.47
C GLY A 172 -7.50 -49.73 30.35
N ARG A 173 -7.08 -50.46 31.38
CA ARG A 173 -5.87 -50.13 32.17
C ARG A 173 -4.61 -50.29 31.33
N LEU A 174 -4.49 -51.41 30.62
CA LEU A 174 -3.34 -51.71 29.77
C LEU A 174 -3.24 -50.73 28.59
N GLU A 175 -4.35 -50.33 27.96
CA GLU A 175 -4.35 -49.30 26.92
C GLU A 175 -3.85 -47.93 27.42
N LYS A 176 -4.21 -47.54 28.66
CA LYS A 176 -3.70 -46.31 29.26
C LYS A 176 -2.18 -46.38 29.45
N LEU A 177 -1.66 -47.56 29.80
CA LEU A 177 -0.22 -47.79 29.93
C LEU A 177 0.50 -47.79 28.58
N VAL A 178 -0.08 -48.41 27.54
CA VAL A 178 0.46 -48.33 26.17
C VAL A 178 0.47 -46.90 25.67
N LYS A 179 -0.60 -46.12 25.90
CA LYS A 179 -0.62 -44.70 25.54
C LYS A 179 0.43 -43.88 26.29
N LYS A 180 0.74 -44.22 27.54
CA LYS A 180 1.85 -43.60 28.31
C LYS A 180 3.21 -43.99 27.74
N TYR A 181 3.41 -45.26 27.42
CA TYR A 181 4.62 -45.78 26.78
C TYR A 181 4.87 -45.13 25.41
N GLU A 182 3.83 -45.02 24.57
CA GLU A 182 3.91 -44.38 23.26
C GLU A 182 4.17 -42.87 23.35
N ARG A 183 3.71 -42.19 24.41
CA ARG A 183 4.03 -40.78 24.68
C ARG A 183 5.46 -40.58 25.22
N GLY A 184 6.17 -41.64 25.56
CA GLY A 184 7.48 -41.55 26.21
C GLY A 184 7.42 -41.27 27.72
N ASP A 185 6.24 -41.38 28.33
CA ASP A 185 6.07 -41.23 29.79
C ASP A 185 6.65 -42.44 30.57
N LEU A 186 6.93 -43.55 29.87
CA LEU A 186 7.54 -44.77 30.41
C LEU A 186 8.89 -45.04 29.72
N PRO A 187 9.92 -45.46 30.48
CA PRO A 187 11.22 -45.81 29.92
C PRO A 187 11.13 -47.05 29.02
N LYS A 188 11.85 -47.04 27.89
CA LYS A 188 11.89 -48.17 26.94
C LYS A 188 12.98 -49.17 27.33
N SER A 189 12.68 -50.46 27.22
CA SER A 189 13.59 -51.57 27.47
C SER A 189 13.29 -52.69 26.49
N ASP A 190 14.10 -52.84 25.45
CA ASP A 190 13.77 -53.69 24.28
C ASP A 190 13.43 -55.15 24.61
N TRP A 191 14.05 -55.73 25.64
CA TRP A 191 13.78 -57.12 26.03
C TRP A 191 12.51 -57.22 26.90
N LEU A 192 12.32 -56.30 27.84
CA LEU A 192 11.17 -56.27 28.74
C LEU A 192 9.89 -55.87 27.99
N ASP A 193 10.02 -54.93 27.05
CA ASP A 193 8.93 -54.44 26.21
C ASP A 193 8.39 -55.58 25.34
N LYS A 194 9.27 -56.37 24.69
CA LYS A 194 8.84 -57.56 23.90
C LYS A 194 8.07 -58.56 24.75
N MET A 195 8.53 -58.83 25.97
CA MET A 195 7.85 -59.75 26.89
C MET A 195 6.51 -59.18 27.39
N THR A 196 6.48 -57.87 27.67
CA THR A 196 5.30 -57.15 28.16
C THR A 196 4.22 -57.07 27.08
N PHE A 197 4.58 -56.73 25.83
CA PHE A 197 3.64 -56.71 24.72
C PHE A 197 3.06 -58.10 24.42
N ARG A 198 3.90 -59.15 24.45
CA ARG A 198 3.42 -60.53 24.31
C ARG A 198 2.44 -60.92 25.41
N LYS A 199 2.74 -60.57 26.67
CA LYS A 199 1.83 -60.84 27.80
C LYS A 199 0.55 -60.01 27.70
N MET A 200 0.63 -58.78 27.19
CA MET A 200 -0.51 -57.93 26.96
C MET A 200 -1.42 -58.48 25.86
N GLU A 201 -0.87 -59.07 24.78
CA GLU A 201 -1.64 -59.81 23.77
C GLU A 201 -2.37 -61.02 24.36
N GLU A 202 -1.71 -61.79 25.24
CA GLU A 202 -2.35 -62.92 25.94
C GLU A 202 -3.52 -62.46 26.83
N ILE A 203 -3.33 -61.36 27.57
CA ILE A 203 -4.39 -60.78 28.42
C ILE A 203 -5.54 -60.25 27.54
N HIS A 204 -5.23 -59.55 26.45
CA HIS A 204 -6.22 -59.08 25.47
C HIS A 204 -7.05 -60.24 24.91
N ALA A 205 -6.41 -61.34 24.50
CA ALA A 205 -7.10 -62.51 23.98
C ALA A 205 -8.03 -63.16 25.03
N MET A 206 -7.57 -63.27 26.28
CA MET A 206 -8.38 -63.81 27.39
C MET A 206 -9.56 -62.91 27.75
N GLU A 207 -9.40 -61.59 27.73
CA GLU A 207 -10.45 -60.64 28.09
C GLU A 207 -11.47 -60.44 26.97
N ALA A 208 -11.02 -60.47 25.71
CA ALA A 208 -11.90 -60.48 24.52
C ALA A 208 -12.81 -61.72 24.48
N GLN A 209 -12.35 -62.88 24.97
CA GLN A 209 -13.20 -64.08 25.08
C GLN A 209 -14.27 -63.98 26.17
N LYS A 210 -14.03 -63.20 27.24
CA LYS A 210 -14.95 -63.02 28.37
C LYS A 210 -16.02 -61.96 28.12
N SER A 211 -15.74 -60.99 27.25
CA SER A 211 -16.64 -59.87 26.98
C SER A 211 -17.66 -60.19 25.88
N ARG A 212 -18.92 -59.75 26.07
CA ARG A 212 -19.95 -59.76 25.01
C ARG A 212 -19.92 -58.51 24.14
N ASN A 213 -19.04 -57.57 24.43
CA ASN A 213 -18.95 -56.30 23.71
C ASN A 213 -18.13 -56.45 22.43
N LEU A 214 -18.55 -55.75 21.37
CA LEU A 214 -17.78 -55.63 20.14
C LEU A 214 -16.97 -54.32 20.15
N PHE A 215 -15.74 -54.39 19.68
CA PHE A 215 -14.84 -53.24 19.63
C PHE A 215 -14.26 -53.05 18.23
N LEU A 216 -14.40 -51.84 17.70
CA LEU A 216 -13.77 -51.41 16.46
C LEU A 216 -12.45 -50.70 16.77
N TYR A 217 -11.36 -51.11 16.13
CA TYR A 217 -10.07 -50.47 16.26
C TYR A 217 -9.79 -49.56 15.07
N ILE A 218 -9.49 -48.29 15.37
CA ILE A 218 -9.04 -47.31 14.39
C ILE A 218 -7.64 -46.79 14.73
N ASP A 219 -6.93 -46.29 13.74
CA ASP A 219 -5.62 -45.66 13.90
C ASP A 219 -5.61 -44.28 13.24
N LEU A 220 -5.38 -43.25 14.03
CA LEU A 220 -5.24 -41.87 13.56
C LEU A 220 -3.76 -41.56 13.29
N PRO A 221 -3.45 -40.70 12.30
CA PRO A 221 -2.10 -40.21 12.06
C PRO A 221 -1.42 -39.72 13.35
N ARG A 222 -0.12 -39.99 13.46
CA ARG A 222 0.72 -39.52 14.56
C ARG A 222 1.48 -38.29 14.08
N PHE A 223 1.39 -37.21 14.86
CA PHE A 223 2.18 -36.00 14.67
C PHE A 223 3.25 -35.93 15.75
N ASP A 224 4.42 -35.40 15.39
CA ASP A 224 5.56 -35.24 16.31
C ASP A 224 5.19 -34.39 17.53
N PHE A 225 4.37 -33.35 17.31
CA PHE A 225 3.86 -32.46 18.35
C PHE A 225 2.35 -32.66 18.58
N PRO A 226 1.84 -32.38 19.80
CA PRO A 226 0.40 -32.24 20.02
C PRO A 226 -0.18 -31.14 19.13
N VAL A 227 -1.25 -31.45 18.40
CA VAL A 227 -1.98 -30.48 17.59
C VAL A 227 -3.16 -29.94 18.40
N ILE A 228 -3.25 -28.62 18.57
CA ILE A 228 -4.27 -27.93 19.35
C ILE A 228 -5.23 -27.18 18.41
N PHE A 229 -6.53 -27.27 18.68
CA PHE A 229 -7.52 -26.46 18.00
C PHE A 229 -7.31 -24.97 18.32
N CYS A 230 -7.27 -24.14 17.27
CA CYS A 230 -7.22 -22.68 17.39
C CYS A 230 -8.24 -22.10 16.42
N GLU A 231 -8.96 -21.06 16.86
CA GLU A 231 -9.76 -20.27 15.93
C GLU A 231 -8.83 -19.51 14.96
N PRO A 232 -9.24 -19.30 13.70
CA PRO A 232 -8.46 -18.51 12.76
C PRO A 232 -8.22 -17.10 13.30
N GLU A 233 -6.99 -16.81 13.70
CA GLU A 233 -6.59 -15.49 14.18
C GLU A 233 -6.46 -14.53 12.97
N PRO A 234 -7.04 -13.32 13.03
CA PRO A 234 -6.89 -12.37 11.94
C PRO A 234 -5.42 -11.94 11.81
N PRO A 235 -4.90 -11.72 10.59
CA PRO A 235 -3.60 -11.09 10.44
C PRO A 235 -3.67 -9.70 11.09
N ALA A 236 -2.75 -9.43 12.02
CA ALA A 236 -2.62 -8.10 12.61
C ALA A 236 -2.40 -7.08 11.48
N PRO A 237 -3.02 -5.88 11.55
CA PRO A 237 -2.66 -4.80 10.63
C PRO A 237 -1.16 -4.57 10.81
N SER A 238 -0.41 -4.64 9.71
CA SER A 238 0.99 -4.24 9.69
C SER A 238 1.04 -2.78 10.12
N SER A 239 1.42 -2.53 11.37
CA SER A 239 1.79 -1.21 11.85
C SER A 239 3.10 -0.82 11.17
N SER A 240 3.02 -0.37 9.93
CA SER A 240 4.01 0.54 9.37
C SER A 240 3.81 1.92 10.02
N ILE A 241 4.00 1.99 11.34
CA ILE A 241 4.24 3.24 12.02
C ILE A 241 5.76 3.40 11.95
N SER A 242 6.21 4.08 10.91
CA SER A 242 7.50 4.76 10.93
C SER A 242 7.53 5.65 12.18
N SER A 243 8.36 5.27 13.14
CA SER A 243 8.63 6.06 14.34
C SER A 243 9.40 7.32 13.95
N SER A 244 8.68 8.40 13.65
CA SER A 244 9.23 9.76 13.69
C SER A 244 8.83 10.40 15.02
N THR A 245 9.72 10.29 16.00
CA THR A 245 9.74 11.13 17.19
C THR A 245 9.93 12.60 16.80
N THR A 246 8.97 13.46 17.17
CA THR A 246 9.23 14.90 17.34
C THR A 246 8.58 15.43 18.63
N PRO A 247 9.26 16.33 19.35
CA PRO A 247 8.89 16.77 20.69
C PRO A 247 7.88 17.93 20.70
N SER A 248 7.40 18.20 21.91
CA SER A 248 6.26 18.97 22.37
C SER A 248 6.33 20.51 22.34
N HIS A 249 5.12 21.14 22.24
CA HIS A 249 4.66 22.44 22.80
C HIS A 249 4.87 23.75 21.98
N PRO A 250 4.15 24.86 22.31
CA PRO A 250 2.68 25.03 22.35
C PRO A 250 2.22 26.40 21.75
N HIS A 251 1.03 26.54 21.14
CA HIS A 251 0.39 27.87 20.98
C HIS A 251 -1.15 27.78 20.81
N PRO A 252 -1.90 28.89 21.00
CA PRO A 252 -3.17 28.91 21.72
C PRO A 252 -4.44 28.95 20.84
N GLN A 253 -5.55 28.65 21.52
CA GLN A 253 -6.95 28.57 21.11
C GLN A 253 -7.51 29.94 20.62
N THR A 254 -8.56 30.10 19.81
CA THR A 254 -9.96 29.58 19.80
C THR A 254 -10.69 30.08 18.52
N PRO A 255 -11.98 29.77 18.24
CA PRO A 255 -12.71 28.50 18.39
C PRO A 255 -13.51 28.15 17.10
N THR A 256 -13.66 26.86 16.76
CA THR A 256 -14.93 26.32 16.26
C THR A 256 -14.92 24.80 16.36
N THR A 257 -15.98 24.30 16.98
CA THR A 257 -16.38 22.94 17.30
C THR A 257 -16.13 21.90 16.20
N THR A 258 -15.14 21.03 16.41
CA THR A 258 -15.25 19.57 16.16
C THR A 258 -14.18 18.84 16.97
N SER A 259 -14.60 17.80 17.67
CA SER A 259 -13.90 16.93 18.63
C SER A 259 -12.39 16.70 18.40
N ASN A 260 -11.58 17.36 19.21
CA ASN A 260 -10.19 16.97 19.52
C ASN A 260 -10.21 15.77 20.48
N ASN A 261 -9.93 14.56 19.99
CA ASN A 261 -9.46 13.46 20.84
C ASN A 261 -7.93 13.57 20.98
N SER A 262 -7.48 14.55 21.76
CA SER A 262 -6.13 14.58 22.30
C SER A 262 -6.11 13.80 23.61
N LEU A 263 -5.55 12.58 23.56
CA LEU A 263 -4.93 11.81 24.65
C LEU A 263 -5.49 12.07 26.06
N ASP A 264 -6.62 11.42 26.36
CA ASP A 264 -6.99 11.11 27.74
C ASP A 264 -6.27 9.81 28.14
N THR A 265 -5.29 9.88 29.05
CA THR A 265 -4.50 8.72 29.52
C THR A 265 -5.34 7.67 30.29
N HIS A 266 -6.64 7.94 30.45
CA HIS A 266 -7.62 7.05 31.05
C HIS A 266 -8.69 6.54 30.07
N LEU A 267 -8.66 6.93 28.79
CA LEU A 267 -9.47 6.30 27.75
C LEU A 267 -8.68 5.19 27.06
N TRP A 268 -9.10 3.95 27.27
CA TRP A 268 -8.71 2.85 26.40
C TRP A 268 -9.15 3.18 24.97
N SER A 269 -8.19 3.34 24.05
CA SER A 269 -8.53 3.30 22.62
C SER A 269 -8.97 1.87 22.31
N VAL A 270 -10.27 1.67 22.12
CA VAL A 270 -10.78 0.44 21.52
C VAL A 270 -10.28 0.46 20.08
N VAL A 271 -9.12 -0.17 19.86
CA VAL A 271 -8.64 -0.44 18.51
C VAL A 271 -9.57 -1.49 17.95
N ASP A 272 -10.45 -1.09 17.04
CA ASP A 272 -11.27 -2.02 16.29
C ASP A 272 -10.40 -2.63 15.17
N PRO A 273 -9.97 -3.90 15.28
CA PRO A 273 -9.20 -4.55 14.22
C PRO A 273 -10.00 -4.71 12.92
N GLU A 274 -11.33 -4.61 12.98
CA GLU A 274 -12.23 -4.67 11.82
C GLU A 274 -12.42 -3.32 11.13
N VAL A 275 -11.96 -2.19 11.70
CA VAL A 275 -12.11 -0.86 11.08
C VAL A 275 -11.39 -0.76 9.73
N SER A 276 -10.36 -1.57 9.54
CA SER A 276 -9.58 -1.66 8.30
C SER A 276 -10.16 -2.67 7.29
N ARG A 277 -11.16 -3.45 7.69
CA ARG A 277 -11.85 -4.42 6.83
C ARG A 277 -13.03 -3.75 6.14
N GLU A 278 -13.29 -4.18 4.91
CA GLU A 278 -14.49 -3.75 4.19
C GLU A 278 -15.72 -4.31 4.90
N ASN A 279 -16.68 -3.44 5.21
CA ASN A 279 -17.94 -3.84 5.79
C ASN A 279 -18.71 -4.72 4.77
N PRO A 280 -18.87 -6.04 5.02
CA PRO A 280 -19.52 -6.93 4.07
C PRO A 280 -20.99 -6.58 3.86
N VAL A 281 -21.61 -5.88 4.82
CA VAL A 281 -22.99 -5.36 4.68
C VAL A 281 -23.01 -4.22 3.67
N GLU A 282 -22.03 -3.32 3.69
CA GLU A 282 -21.92 -2.23 2.72
C GLU A 282 -21.57 -2.74 1.32
N ASP A 283 -20.65 -3.70 1.19
CA ASP A 283 -20.35 -4.32 -0.11
C ASP A 283 -21.59 -5.04 -0.68
N LYS A 284 -22.33 -5.78 0.16
CA LYS A 284 -23.59 -6.41 -0.25
C LYS A 284 -24.65 -5.37 -0.62
N HIS A 285 -24.83 -4.32 0.18
CA HIS A 285 -25.77 -3.24 -0.10
C HIS A 285 -25.45 -2.57 -1.44
N ARG A 286 -24.20 -2.18 -1.64
CA ARG A 286 -23.72 -1.59 -2.89
C ARG A 286 -23.99 -2.48 -4.10
N ARG A 287 -23.63 -3.77 -4.03
CA ARG A 287 -23.87 -4.72 -5.14
C ARG A 287 -25.36 -4.88 -5.47
N LEU A 288 -26.23 -4.75 -4.46
CA LEU A 288 -27.68 -4.78 -4.67
C LEU A 288 -28.19 -3.49 -5.30
N VAL A 289 -27.76 -2.32 -4.81
CA VAL A 289 -28.14 -1.01 -5.33
C VAL A 289 -27.64 -0.80 -6.76
N ARG A 290 -26.40 -1.22 -7.04
CA ARG A 290 -25.73 -1.10 -8.35
C ARG A 290 -25.92 -2.31 -9.25
N SER A 291 -26.90 -3.16 -8.95
CA SER A 291 -27.12 -4.41 -9.68
C SER A 291 -27.28 -4.19 -11.18
N HIS A 292 -26.48 -4.93 -11.96
CA HIS A 292 -26.42 -4.86 -13.43
C HIS A 292 -27.74 -5.20 -14.14
N ARG A 293 -28.73 -5.74 -13.41
CA ARG A 293 -30.06 -6.03 -13.94
C ARG A 293 -30.84 -4.75 -14.34
N SER A 294 -30.43 -3.58 -13.83
CA SER A 294 -31.08 -2.28 -14.10
C SER A 294 -30.49 -1.52 -15.32
N GLY A 295 -29.39 -2.01 -15.90
CA GLY A 295 -28.61 -1.29 -16.92
C GLY A 295 -29.38 -0.65 -18.09
N PRO A 296 -30.41 -1.30 -18.68
CA PRO A 296 -31.20 -0.69 -19.76
C PRO A 296 -31.99 0.56 -19.32
N TYR A 297 -32.49 0.58 -18.07
CA TYR A 297 -33.30 1.68 -17.55
C TYR A 297 -32.44 2.86 -17.07
N ASP A 298 -31.18 2.61 -16.72
CA ASP A 298 -30.26 3.63 -16.22
C ASP A 298 -29.86 4.67 -17.29
N ARG A 299 -29.86 4.30 -18.58
CA ARG A 299 -29.38 5.19 -19.67
C ARG A 299 -30.26 6.42 -19.90
N ASP A 300 -31.55 6.29 -19.59
CA ASP A 300 -32.56 7.34 -19.77
C ASP A 300 -32.97 8.00 -18.45
N LEU A 301 -32.37 7.56 -17.34
CA LEU A 301 -32.63 8.08 -16.01
C LEU A 301 -32.15 9.52 -15.87
N LYS A 302 -33.02 10.40 -15.37
CA LYS A 302 -32.72 11.82 -15.11
C LYS A 302 -32.96 12.14 -13.63
N PRO A 303 -32.07 12.93 -12.99
CA PRO A 303 -32.26 13.33 -11.60
C PRO A 303 -33.47 14.26 -11.47
N ASN A 304 -34.22 14.08 -10.37
CA ASN A 304 -35.25 15.04 -9.98
C ASN A 304 -34.59 16.37 -9.51
N ALA A 305 -35.39 17.38 -9.17
CA ALA A 305 -34.85 18.68 -8.76
C ALA A 305 -33.92 18.59 -7.53
N LYS A 306 -34.33 17.84 -6.49
CA LYS A 306 -33.54 17.66 -5.27
C LYS A 306 -32.22 16.93 -5.53
N ASP A 307 -32.29 15.84 -6.31
CA ASP A 307 -31.11 15.06 -6.69
C ASP A 307 -30.13 15.92 -7.51
N ARG A 308 -30.63 16.80 -8.38
CA ARG A 308 -29.80 17.71 -9.19
C ARG A 308 -29.09 18.74 -8.33
N ASP A 309 -29.79 19.34 -7.37
CA ASP A 309 -29.21 20.32 -6.45
C ASP A 309 -28.14 19.67 -5.58
N PHE A 310 -28.41 18.46 -5.09
CA PHE A 310 -27.45 17.70 -4.29
C PHE A 310 -26.25 17.23 -5.10
N ILE A 311 -26.44 16.75 -6.34
CA ILE A 311 -25.33 16.46 -7.26
C ILE A 311 -24.49 17.71 -7.51
N SER A 312 -25.13 18.87 -7.72
CA SER A 312 -24.41 20.14 -7.95
C SER A 312 -23.55 20.52 -6.74
N GLN A 313 -24.03 20.28 -5.53
CA GLN A 313 -23.26 20.45 -4.30
C GLN A 313 -22.05 19.50 -4.24
N ILE A 314 -22.25 18.21 -4.56
CA ILE A 314 -21.17 17.21 -4.60
C ILE A 314 -20.10 17.58 -5.63
N LEU A 315 -20.51 18.06 -6.81
CA LEU A 315 -19.59 18.50 -7.86
C LEU A 315 -18.76 19.72 -7.44
N ALA A 316 -19.33 20.61 -6.62
CA ALA A 316 -18.63 21.78 -6.08
C ALA A 316 -17.61 21.46 -4.97
N TYR A 317 -17.55 20.22 -4.47
CA TYR A 317 -16.57 19.84 -3.46
C TYR A 317 -15.13 19.96 -3.98
N SER A 318 -14.21 20.35 -3.09
CA SER A 318 -12.77 20.30 -3.36
C SER A 318 -12.35 18.90 -3.85
N PRO A 319 -11.34 18.80 -4.75
CA PRO A 319 -10.74 17.52 -5.15
C PRO A 319 -10.32 16.64 -3.97
N SER A 320 -9.84 17.22 -2.87
CA SER A 320 -9.41 16.46 -1.70
C SER A 320 -10.55 15.94 -0.81
N HIS A 321 -11.78 16.39 -1.04
CA HIS A 321 -12.92 15.98 -0.22
C HIS A 321 -13.32 14.52 -0.53
N PRO A 322 -13.35 13.62 0.48
CA PRO A 322 -13.77 12.24 0.28
C PRO A 322 -15.29 12.13 0.11
N LEU A 323 -15.73 11.30 -0.84
CA LEU A 323 -17.16 11.03 -1.04
C LEU A 323 -17.63 9.91 -0.12
N THR A 324 -18.79 10.10 0.51
CA THR A 324 -19.50 9.08 1.29
C THR A 324 -20.07 7.97 0.38
N SER A 325 -20.44 6.83 0.97
CA SER A 325 -21.02 5.71 0.21
C SER A 325 -22.33 6.10 -0.50
N GLU A 326 -23.18 6.88 0.15
CA GLU A 326 -24.45 7.37 -0.42
C GLU A 326 -24.22 8.33 -1.60
N GLU A 327 -23.28 9.26 -1.47
CA GLU A 327 -22.90 10.18 -2.54
C GLU A 327 -22.32 9.43 -3.75
N LYS A 328 -21.46 8.43 -3.51
CA LYS A 328 -20.92 7.58 -4.59
C LYS A 328 -22.03 6.81 -5.30
N ASP A 329 -22.99 6.26 -4.57
CA ASP A 329 -24.12 5.53 -5.15
C ASP A 329 -25.03 6.46 -5.97
N LEU A 330 -25.24 7.70 -5.53
CA LEU A 330 -25.99 8.70 -6.28
C LEU A 330 -25.29 9.09 -7.59
N ILE A 331 -23.98 9.36 -7.54
CA ILE A 331 -23.17 9.67 -8.72
C ILE A 331 -23.16 8.49 -9.70
N TRP A 332 -23.00 7.26 -9.20
CA TRP A 332 -23.07 6.05 -10.01
C TRP A 332 -24.46 5.86 -10.65
N LYS A 333 -25.54 6.08 -9.91
CA LYS A 333 -26.92 5.98 -10.41
C LYS A 333 -27.17 6.89 -11.61
N PHE A 334 -26.66 8.13 -11.58
CA PHE A 334 -26.85 9.12 -12.66
C PHE A 334 -25.66 9.25 -13.62
N ARG A 335 -24.75 8.27 -13.65
CA ARG A 335 -23.53 8.29 -14.48
C ARG A 335 -23.73 8.61 -15.97
N PHE A 336 -24.79 8.07 -16.60
CA PHE A 336 -25.10 8.34 -18.00
C PHE A 336 -25.60 9.78 -18.23
N TYR A 337 -26.30 10.35 -17.25
CA TYR A 337 -26.70 11.76 -17.29
C TYR A 337 -25.48 12.66 -17.14
N LEU A 338 -24.58 12.36 -16.21
CA LEU A 338 -23.34 13.12 -15.99
C LEU A 338 -22.41 13.08 -17.21
N ALA A 339 -22.31 11.93 -17.89
CA ALA A 339 -21.54 11.79 -19.13
C ALA A 339 -22.03 12.71 -20.26
N ARG A 340 -23.32 13.08 -20.25
CA ARG A 340 -23.91 13.97 -21.26
C ARG A 340 -23.72 15.45 -20.94
N ASP A 341 -23.65 15.84 -19.66
CA ASP A 341 -23.55 17.25 -19.24
C ASP A 341 -22.15 17.86 -19.48
N LYS A 342 -21.17 17.05 -19.94
CA LYS A 342 -19.80 17.42 -20.34
C LYS A 342 -18.98 18.28 -19.36
N LYS A 343 -19.47 18.58 -18.15
CA LYS A 343 -18.70 19.31 -17.12
C LYS A 343 -17.50 18.48 -16.67
N SER A 344 -16.30 19.04 -16.72
CA SER A 344 -15.06 18.34 -16.37
C SER A 344 -15.05 17.79 -14.94
N GLN A 345 -15.54 18.58 -13.97
CA GLN A 345 -15.68 18.18 -12.56
C GLN A 345 -16.58 16.96 -12.36
N SER A 346 -17.51 16.69 -13.28
CA SER A 346 -18.35 15.49 -13.21
C SER A 346 -17.55 14.20 -13.41
N LEU A 347 -16.48 14.26 -14.22
CA LEU A 347 -15.64 13.10 -14.52
C LEU A 347 -14.81 12.68 -13.30
N THR A 348 -14.14 13.62 -12.63
CA THR A 348 -13.28 13.31 -11.48
C THR A 348 -14.10 12.73 -10.32
N LYS A 349 -15.28 13.31 -10.03
CA LYS A 349 -16.21 12.74 -9.02
C LYS A 349 -16.78 11.39 -9.45
N PHE A 350 -17.14 11.21 -10.72
CA PHE A 350 -17.59 9.93 -11.25
C PHE A 350 -16.54 8.84 -11.05
N LEU A 351 -15.29 9.09 -11.43
CA LEU A 351 -14.20 8.13 -11.31
C LEU A 351 -13.90 7.75 -9.84
N LYS A 352 -14.10 8.68 -8.89
CA LYS A 352 -14.04 8.39 -7.44
C LYS A 352 -15.20 7.54 -6.92
N ALA A 353 -16.32 7.50 -7.64
CA ALA A 353 -17.48 6.67 -7.31
C ALA A 353 -17.38 5.24 -7.85
N VAL A 354 -16.49 4.99 -8.82
CA VAL A 354 -16.26 3.66 -9.43
C VAL A 354 -15.61 2.70 -8.44
N THR A 355 -16.14 1.48 -8.35
CA THR A 355 -15.52 0.41 -7.59
C THR A 355 -14.51 -0.34 -8.47
N TRP A 356 -13.24 0.05 -8.41
CA TRP A 356 -12.18 -0.52 -9.25
C TRP A 356 -11.91 -2.03 -9.06
N ARG A 357 -12.46 -2.64 -8.01
CA ARG A 357 -12.39 -4.09 -7.75
C ARG A 357 -13.44 -4.89 -8.53
N ASP A 358 -14.52 -4.25 -8.99
CA ASP A 358 -15.58 -4.90 -9.77
C ASP A 358 -15.26 -4.77 -11.27
N PRO A 359 -14.92 -5.87 -11.97
CA PRO A 359 -14.58 -5.82 -13.39
C PRO A 359 -15.70 -5.27 -14.27
N SER A 360 -16.96 -5.42 -13.84
CA SER A 360 -18.12 -4.99 -14.60
C SER A 360 -18.35 -3.49 -14.51
N GLU A 361 -18.21 -2.89 -13.31
CA GLU A 361 -18.19 -1.44 -13.15
C GLU A 361 -17.01 -0.80 -13.88
N VAL A 362 -15.81 -1.39 -13.78
CA VAL A 362 -14.61 -0.91 -14.45
C VAL A 362 -14.78 -0.90 -15.97
N LYS A 363 -15.35 -1.98 -16.53
CA LYS A 363 -15.63 -2.07 -17.96
C LYS A 363 -16.56 -0.95 -18.41
N GLN A 364 -17.67 -0.74 -17.71
CA GLN A 364 -18.61 0.33 -18.05
C GLN A 364 -18.00 1.72 -17.90
N ALA A 365 -17.29 1.97 -16.80
CA ALA A 365 -16.67 3.26 -16.55
C ALA A 365 -15.64 3.61 -17.62
N VAL A 366 -14.78 2.67 -18.01
CA VAL A 366 -13.62 2.95 -18.87
C VAL A 366 -13.88 2.71 -20.36
N GLU A 367 -14.63 1.68 -20.73
CA GLU A 367 -14.88 1.34 -22.15
C GLU A 367 -16.12 2.04 -22.71
N GLU A 368 -17.17 2.23 -21.91
CA GLU A 368 -18.43 2.82 -22.40
C GLU A 368 -18.53 4.32 -22.11
N LEU A 369 -18.21 4.72 -20.87
CA LEU A 369 -18.50 6.07 -20.38
C LEU A 369 -17.32 7.04 -20.60
N LEU A 370 -16.10 6.68 -20.18
CA LEU A 370 -14.92 7.54 -20.27
C LEU A 370 -14.71 8.17 -21.67
N PRO A 371 -14.89 7.46 -22.81
CA PRO A 371 -14.73 8.06 -24.14
C PRO A 371 -15.74 9.17 -24.48
N GLN A 372 -16.84 9.29 -23.73
CA GLN A 372 -17.86 10.31 -23.96
C GLN A 372 -17.43 11.70 -23.44
N TRP A 373 -16.54 11.74 -22.43
CA TRP A 373 -15.91 12.99 -22.00
C TRP A 373 -14.76 13.32 -22.95
N THR A 374 -14.83 14.50 -23.58
CA THR A 374 -13.87 14.90 -24.64
C THR A 374 -13.10 16.17 -24.30
N GLU A 375 -13.65 17.02 -23.42
CA GLU A 375 -13.09 18.32 -23.05
C GLU A 375 -13.04 18.41 -21.53
N ILE A 376 -11.90 18.06 -20.93
CA ILE A 376 -11.65 18.30 -19.52
C ILE A 376 -10.57 19.36 -19.37
N ASP A 377 -10.66 20.15 -18.30
CA ASP A 377 -9.64 21.14 -17.98
C ASP A 377 -8.34 20.45 -17.56
N LEU A 378 -7.22 21.17 -17.75
CA LEU A 378 -5.90 20.63 -17.43
C LEU A 378 -5.74 20.32 -15.94
N ASP A 379 -6.35 21.12 -15.07
CA ASP A 379 -6.35 20.91 -13.62
C ASP A 379 -7.01 19.58 -13.24
N ASP A 380 -8.13 19.22 -13.89
CA ASP A 380 -8.80 17.94 -13.70
C ASP A 380 -7.95 16.78 -14.25
N ALA A 381 -7.27 16.98 -15.38
CA ALA A 381 -6.36 15.98 -15.95
C ALA A 381 -5.18 15.69 -15.00
N LEU A 382 -4.64 16.71 -14.33
CA LEU A 382 -3.60 16.56 -13.31
C LEU A 382 -4.09 15.74 -12.11
N GLU A 383 -5.34 15.94 -11.67
CA GLU A 383 -5.95 15.14 -10.61
C GLU A 383 -5.98 13.64 -10.98
N LEU A 384 -6.34 13.33 -12.23
CA LEU A 384 -6.40 11.96 -12.73
C LEU A 384 -5.02 11.27 -12.82
N LEU A 385 -3.92 12.01 -12.75
CA LEU A 385 -2.57 11.46 -12.68
C LEU A 385 -2.05 11.24 -11.25
N GLY A 386 -2.84 11.62 -10.25
CA GLY A 386 -2.52 11.41 -8.84
C GLY A 386 -2.60 9.93 -8.39
N PRO A 387 -2.29 9.67 -7.11
CA PRO A 387 -2.26 8.31 -6.54
C PRO A 387 -3.65 7.66 -6.44
N GLY A 388 -4.73 8.44 -6.48
CA GLY A 388 -6.11 7.93 -6.42
C GLY A 388 -6.55 7.20 -7.69
N THR A 389 -5.84 7.39 -8.80
CA THR A 389 -6.19 6.78 -10.09
C THR A 389 -5.37 5.52 -10.34
N VAL A 390 -6.02 4.38 -10.21
CA VAL A 390 -5.38 3.06 -10.31
C VAL A 390 -5.41 2.44 -11.72
N ASP A 391 -6.34 2.84 -12.59
CA ASP A 391 -6.48 2.24 -13.93
C ASP A 391 -5.65 3.00 -14.99
N SER A 392 -4.83 2.27 -15.75
CA SER A 392 -3.92 2.86 -16.74
C SER A 392 -4.64 3.57 -17.89
N ARG A 393 -5.86 3.16 -18.26
CA ARG A 393 -6.62 3.75 -19.36
C ARG A 393 -7.20 5.11 -18.98
N VAL A 394 -7.56 5.30 -17.70
CA VAL A 394 -7.93 6.62 -17.17
C VAL A 394 -6.74 7.56 -17.21
N ARG A 395 -5.56 7.09 -16.79
CA ARG A 395 -4.32 7.86 -16.87
C ARG A 395 -3.95 8.20 -18.32
N ALA A 396 -4.09 7.25 -19.25
CA ALA A 396 -3.87 7.48 -20.68
C ALA A 396 -4.86 8.50 -21.25
N PHE A 397 -6.11 8.50 -20.79
CA PHE A 397 -7.07 9.56 -21.10
C PHE A 397 -6.57 10.93 -20.62
N ALA A 398 -6.09 11.04 -19.37
CA ALA A 398 -5.53 12.28 -18.85
C ALA A 398 -4.30 12.75 -19.65
N VAL A 399 -3.38 11.86 -20.02
CA VAL A 399 -2.22 12.17 -20.86
C VAL A 399 -2.64 12.70 -22.24
N ARG A 400 -3.68 12.11 -22.86
CA ARG A 400 -4.23 12.65 -24.12
C ARG A 400 -4.76 14.07 -23.95
N GLN A 401 -5.34 14.42 -22.81
CA GLN A 401 -5.84 15.78 -22.57
C GLN A 401 -4.69 16.77 -22.35
N LEU A 402 -3.64 16.36 -21.63
CA LEU A 402 -2.41 17.14 -21.50
C LEU A 402 -1.71 17.42 -22.85
N SER A 403 -1.89 16.58 -23.85
CA SER A 403 -1.30 16.80 -25.17
C SER A 403 -1.77 18.09 -25.86
N ARG A 404 -2.91 18.64 -25.44
CA ARG A 404 -3.49 19.90 -25.95
C ARG A 404 -2.83 21.16 -25.38
N ALA A 405 -2.16 21.05 -24.23
CA ALA A 405 -1.50 22.17 -23.58
C ALA A 405 -0.25 22.60 -24.37
N ASP A 406 0.04 23.89 -24.35
CA ASP A 406 1.28 24.44 -24.88
C ASP A 406 2.49 24.13 -23.98
N ASP A 407 3.70 24.34 -24.48
CA ASP A 407 4.91 23.98 -23.73
C ASP A 407 5.14 24.89 -22.49
N ASP A 408 4.65 26.13 -22.50
CA ASP A 408 4.83 27.09 -21.40
C ASP A 408 3.88 26.77 -20.23
N GLU A 409 2.66 26.35 -20.55
CA GLU A 409 1.69 25.79 -19.61
C GLU A 409 2.19 24.46 -19.06
N LEU A 410 2.69 23.55 -19.90
CA LEU A 410 3.28 22.29 -19.42
C LEU A 410 4.49 22.52 -18.50
N LEU A 411 5.34 23.50 -18.80
CA LEU A 411 6.49 23.84 -17.98
C LEU A 411 6.06 24.24 -16.55
N LEU A 412 4.91 24.91 -16.41
CA LEU A 412 4.35 25.31 -15.12
C LEU A 412 3.90 24.12 -14.25
N TYR A 413 3.57 22.98 -14.84
CA TYR A 413 3.14 21.76 -14.12
C TYR A 413 4.16 20.62 -14.21
N LEU A 414 5.29 20.84 -14.90
CA LEU A 414 6.26 19.78 -15.21
C LEU A 414 6.78 19.08 -13.96
N LEU A 415 6.98 19.81 -12.86
CA LEU A 415 7.40 19.21 -11.59
C LEU A 415 6.37 18.17 -11.11
N GLN A 416 5.08 18.53 -11.10
CA GLN A 416 3.98 17.67 -10.68
C GLN A 416 3.83 16.47 -11.64
N LEU A 417 4.01 16.67 -12.94
CA LEU A 417 3.99 15.60 -13.94
C LEU A 417 5.14 14.61 -13.76
N VAL A 418 6.34 15.08 -13.44
CA VAL A 418 7.49 14.21 -13.11
C VAL A 418 7.22 13.42 -11.82
N GLN A 419 6.60 14.04 -10.80
CA GLN A 419 6.19 13.33 -9.59
C GLN A 419 5.10 12.27 -9.86
N ALA A 420 4.18 12.56 -10.78
CA ALA A 420 3.10 11.64 -11.14
C ALA A 420 3.58 10.33 -11.80
N LEU A 421 4.82 10.29 -12.32
CA LEU A 421 5.46 9.07 -12.81
C LEU A 421 5.58 7.99 -11.72
N LYS A 422 5.68 8.37 -10.43
CA LYS A 422 5.72 7.43 -9.30
C LYS A 422 4.47 6.55 -9.24
N PHE A 423 3.33 7.06 -9.71
CA PHE A 423 2.04 6.39 -9.63
C PHE A 423 1.74 5.47 -10.83
N GLU A 424 2.55 5.49 -11.89
CA GLU A 424 2.37 4.57 -13.04
C GLU A 424 2.67 3.11 -12.65
N SER A 425 3.68 2.88 -11.81
CA SER A 425 4.05 1.53 -11.37
C SER A 425 3.00 0.88 -10.47
N ALA A 426 2.30 1.67 -9.64
CA ALA A 426 1.28 1.17 -8.72
C ALA A 426 0.05 0.61 -9.47
N ALA A 427 -0.32 1.24 -10.59
CA ALA A 427 -1.37 0.77 -11.50
C ALA A 427 -1.02 -0.58 -12.17
N THR A 428 0.27 -0.83 -12.41
CA THR A 428 0.74 -2.00 -13.16
C THR A 428 0.89 -3.26 -12.29
N VAL A 429 1.15 -3.10 -10.98
CA VAL A 429 1.45 -4.21 -10.05
C VAL A 429 0.22 -5.08 -9.71
N GLN A 430 -1.01 -4.62 -9.96
CA GLN A 430 -2.22 -5.42 -9.70
C GLN A 430 -2.45 -6.60 -10.67
N LYS A 431 -1.60 -6.78 -11.70
CA LYS A 431 -1.61 -7.98 -12.54
C LYS A 431 -0.32 -8.78 -12.37
N SER A 432 -0.36 -9.80 -11.52
CA SER A 432 0.69 -10.81 -11.48
C SER A 432 0.56 -11.78 -12.67
N SER A 433 1.71 -12.16 -13.24
CA SER A 433 1.90 -13.35 -14.08
C SER A 433 1.12 -13.44 -15.40
N ARG A 434 1.59 -12.73 -16.44
CA ARG A 434 1.82 -13.25 -17.82
C ARG A 434 2.09 -12.08 -18.77
N ALA A 435 3.13 -12.26 -19.59
CA ALA A 435 3.41 -11.60 -20.86
C ALA A 435 3.37 -10.05 -20.89
N ILE A 436 4.53 -9.50 -21.21
CA ILE A 436 4.75 -8.17 -21.79
C ILE A 436 3.61 -7.83 -22.77
N SER A 437 2.71 -6.95 -22.36
CA SER A 437 1.87 -6.18 -23.27
C SER A 437 1.75 -4.77 -22.68
N TYR A 438 2.27 -3.82 -23.46
CA TYR A 438 2.26 -2.40 -23.20
C TYR A 438 0.81 -1.90 -23.07
N ASP A 439 0.50 -1.33 -21.92
CA ASP A 439 -0.36 -0.14 -21.81
C ASP A 439 0.21 0.66 -20.64
N ASP A 440 1.45 1.12 -20.82
CA ASP A 440 2.01 2.24 -20.06
C ASP A 440 0.99 3.39 -20.17
N SER A 441 0.69 4.11 -19.09
CA SER A 441 -0.22 5.27 -19.18
C SER A 441 0.29 6.35 -20.14
N GLY A 442 1.54 6.21 -20.58
CA GLY A 442 2.12 7.00 -21.67
C GLY A 442 2.60 8.35 -21.19
N LEU A 443 2.57 8.64 -19.87
CA LEU A 443 3.04 9.91 -19.33
C LEU A 443 4.54 10.05 -19.53
N ALA A 444 5.31 8.99 -19.24
CA ALA A 444 6.75 8.99 -19.47
C ALA A 444 7.08 9.27 -20.94
N ASP A 445 6.43 8.57 -21.87
CA ASP A 445 6.68 8.73 -23.30
C ASP A 445 6.22 10.11 -23.81
N PHE A 446 5.09 10.63 -23.30
CA PHE A 446 4.61 11.99 -23.59
C PHE A 446 5.60 13.07 -23.14
N LEU A 447 6.08 13.00 -21.90
CA LEU A 447 7.06 13.95 -21.37
C LEU A 447 8.38 13.89 -22.15
N ILE A 448 8.82 12.68 -22.51
CA ILE A 448 10.02 12.48 -23.33
C ILE A 448 9.82 13.09 -24.72
N GLU A 449 8.69 12.83 -25.39
CA GLU A 449 8.42 13.36 -26.73
C GLU A 449 8.38 14.90 -26.74
N ARG A 450 7.64 15.50 -25.81
CA ARG A 450 7.58 16.97 -25.68
C ARG A 450 8.94 17.55 -25.31
N GLY A 451 9.66 16.92 -24.37
CA GLY A 451 11.00 17.33 -23.96
C GLY A 451 12.04 17.21 -25.08
N VAL A 452 11.93 16.23 -25.97
CA VAL A 452 12.81 16.11 -27.15
C VAL A 452 12.50 17.19 -28.18
N LYS A 453 11.23 17.54 -28.38
CA LYS A 453 10.83 18.61 -29.31
C LYS A 453 11.25 20.01 -28.83
N ASN A 454 11.08 20.31 -27.54
CA ASN A 454 11.38 21.63 -26.97
C ASN A 454 12.66 21.61 -26.10
N ARG A 455 13.64 22.43 -26.47
CA ARG A 455 14.95 22.50 -25.78
C ARG A 455 14.84 22.93 -24.32
N VAL A 456 14.00 23.91 -24.03
CA VAL A 456 13.80 24.47 -22.68
C VAL A 456 13.07 23.47 -21.79
N LEU A 457 11.98 22.89 -22.29
CA LEU A 457 11.22 21.87 -21.58
C LEU A 457 12.08 20.63 -21.29
N GLY A 458 12.84 20.16 -22.29
CA GLY A 458 13.73 19.00 -22.13
C GLY A 458 14.88 19.25 -21.16
N ASN A 459 15.42 20.46 -21.10
CA ASN A 459 16.42 20.84 -20.10
C ASN A 459 15.83 20.75 -18.68
N ARG A 460 14.62 21.30 -18.48
CA ARG A 460 13.97 21.26 -17.16
C ARG A 460 13.59 19.84 -16.75
N LEU A 461 13.06 19.04 -17.69
CA LEU A 461 12.75 17.63 -17.49
C LEU A 461 14.00 16.84 -17.07
N TYR A 462 15.13 17.06 -17.74
CA TYR A 462 16.40 16.41 -17.39
C TYR A 462 16.77 16.64 -15.92
N TRP A 463 16.80 17.91 -15.48
CA TRP A 463 17.19 18.24 -14.11
C TRP A 463 16.22 17.69 -13.07
N TYR A 464 14.91 17.73 -13.33
CA TYR A 464 13.93 17.12 -12.42
C TYR A 464 14.10 15.61 -12.29
N LEU A 465 14.37 14.91 -13.41
CA LEU A 465 14.61 13.48 -13.38
C LEU A 465 15.92 13.12 -12.67
N ILE A 466 17.01 13.88 -12.89
CA ILE A 466 18.31 13.62 -12.26
C ILE A 466 18.24 13.74 -10.74
N VAL A 467 17.56 14.78 -10.23
CA VAL A 467 17.36 14.96 -8.79
C VAL A 467 16.69 13.71 -8.20
N GLU A 468 15.63 13.19 -8.84
CA GLU A 468 14.93 12.00 -8.37
C GLU A 468 15.74 10.70 -8.49
N VAL A 469 16.66 10.61 -9.46
CA VAL A 469 17.57 9.45 -9.59
C VAL A 469 18.58 9.42 -8.45
N GLU A 470 19.05 10.58 -7.98
CA GLU A 470 20.04 10.70 -6.92
C GLU A 470 19.44 10.56 -5.51
N LEU A 471 18.11 10.58 -5.36
CA LEU A 471 17.46 10.32 -4.08
C LEU A 471 17.64 8.84 -3.68
N GLU A 472 18.16 8.60 -2.48
CA GLU A 472 18.42 7.24 -1.96
C GLU A 472 17.26 6.67 -1.12
N GLU A 473 16.14 7.39 -1.00
CA GLU A 473 15.01 7.01 -0.14
C GLU A 473 14.30 5.73 -0.60
N ASP A 474 13.97 5.61 -1.90
CA ASP A 474 13.32 4.43 -2.48
C ASP A 474 14.04 3.96 -3.76
N LYS A 475 14.86 2.92 -3.61
CA LYS A 475 15.65 2.33 -4.69
C LYS A 475 14.81 1.82 -5.88
N VAL A 476 13.54 1.46 -5.67
CA VAL A 476 12.65 1.01 -6.74
C VAL A 476 12.25 2.21 -7.60
N VAL A 477 11.86 3.30 -6.95
CA VAL A 477 11.48 4.56 -7.60
C VAL A 477 12.68 5.22 -8.28
N SER A 478 13.84 5.30 -7.64
CA SER A 478 15.05 5.89 -8.27
C SER A 478 15.48 5.09 -9.51
N LYS A 479 15.37 3.76 -9.50
CA LYS A 479 15.59 2.92 -10.69
C LYS A 479 14.56 3.16 -11.79
N MET A 480 13.31 3.44 -11.44
CA MET A 480 12.28 3.81 -12.42
C MET A 480 12.66 5.10 -13.13
N TYR A 481 12.99 6.15 -12.38
CA TYR A 481 13.46 7.41 -12.96
C TYR A 481 14.72 7.23 -13.79
N GLY A 482 15.67 6.39 -13.35
CA GLY A 482 16.86 6.05 -14.14
C GLY A 482 16.54 5.44 -15.50
N ARG A 483 15.49 4.59 -15.58
CA ARG A 483 15.00 4.07 -16.87
C ARG A 483 14.37 5.17 -17.73
N VAL A 484 13.64 6.11 -17.13
CA VAL A 484 13.05 7.26 -17.85
C VAL A 484 14.15 8.16 -18.41
N VAL A 485 15.19 8.48 -17.61
CA VAL A 485 16.37 9.25 -18.07
C VAL A 485 17.07 8.52 -19.22
N PHE A 486 17.27 7.21 -19.11
CA PHE A 486 17.88 6.43 -20.17
C PHE A 486 17.08 6.51 -21.49
N ARG A 487 15.75 6.31 -21.42
CA ARG A 487 14.86 6.46 -22.59
C ARG A 487 14.91 7.88 -23.16
N PHE A 488 14.87 8.90 -22.31
CA PHE A 488 14.95 10.30 -22.70
C PHE A 488 16.26 10.60 -23.46
N MET A 489 17.39 10.15 -22.93
CA MET A 489 18.71 10.33 -23.56
C MET A 489 18.82 9.59 -24.90
N GLN A 490 18.25 8.39 -25.00
CA GLN A 490 18.21 7.65 -26.26
C GLN A 490 17.38 8.39 -27.31
N ARG A 491 16.18 8.87 -26.96
CA ARG A 491 15.32 9.65 -27.87
C ARG A 491 15.94 10.99 -28.29
N ILE A 492 16.73 11.63 -27.43
CA ILE A 492 17.53 12.80 -27.81
C ILE A 492 18.54 12.41 -28.90
N LEU A 493 19.27 11.30 -28.74
CA LEU A 493 20.27 10.86 -29.73
C LEU A 493 19.66 10.54 -31.09
N GLU A 494 18.42 10.05 -31.11
CA GLU A 494 17.65 9.77 -32.33
C GLU A 494 17.14 11.05 -33.02
N SER A 495 17.12 12.20 -32.33
CA SER A 495 16.69 13.49 -32.91
C SER A 495 17.80 14.21 -33.68
N GLU A 496 17.41 15.11 -34.58
CA GLU A 496 18.34 16.01 -35.26
C GLU A 496 19.17 16.84 -34.26
N SER A 497 20.48 16.97 -34.48
CA SER A 497 21.44 17.58 -33.52
C SER A 497 21.50 16.91 -32.13
N GLY A 498 21.00 15.67 -32.01
CA GLY A 498 20.90 14.94 -30.76
C GLY A 498 22.22 14.74 -30.01
N SER A 499 23.30 14.46 -30.73
CA SER A 499 24.63 14.27 -30.15
C SER A 499 25.16 15.55 -29.49
N GLU A 500 24.98 16.70 -30.14
CA GLU A 500 25.34 18.01 -29.58
C GLU A 500 24.48 18.31 -28.35
N ARG A 501 23.17 18.07 -28.42
CA ARG A 501 22.28 18.30 -27.30
C ARG A 501 22.62 17.46 -26.07
N ARG A 502 22.95 16.18 -26.27
CA ARG A 502 23.42 15.31 -25.19
C ARG A 502 24.73 15.81 -24.59
N GLU A 503 25.64 16.29 -25.44
CA GLU A 503 26.89 16.89 -25.00
C GLU A 503 26.67 18.16 -24.16
N LEU A 504 25.72 19.02 -24.54
CA LEU A 504 25.34 20.19 -23.74
C LEU A 504 24.86 19.80 -22.34
N LEU A 505 23.96 18.81 -22.22
CA LEU A 505 23.50 18.31 -20.91
C LEU A 505 24.65 17.71 -20.08
N ARG A 506 25.58 16.99 -20.73
CA ARG A 506 26.78 16.45 -20.08
C ARG A 506 27.67 17.57 -19.54
N ARG A 507 27.91 18.62 -20.33
CA ARG A 507 28.71 19.80 -19.93
C ARG A 507 28.04 20.59 -18.80
N GLN A 508 26.71 20.73 -18.82
CA GLN A 508 25.97 21.30 -17.69
C GLN A 508 26.17 20.47 -16.41
N GLY A 509 26.09 19.14 -16.51
CA GLY A 509 26.38 18.24 -15.39
C GLY A 509 27.80 18.43 -14.83
N GLN A 510 28.80 18.58 -15.70
CA GLN A 510 30.18 18.87 -15.28
C GLN A 510 30.33 20.22 -14.59
N LEU A 511 29.63 21.26 -15.07
CA LEU A 511 29.62 22.58 -14.44
C LEU A 511 29.05 22.48 -13.02
N VAL A 512 27.90 21.84 -12.85
CA VAL A 512 27.25 21.66 -11.55
C VAL A 512 28.12 20.82 -10.60
N ASP A 513 28.66 19.69 -11.06
CA ASP A 513 29.56 18.84 -10.26
C ASP A 513 30.82 19.59 -9.81
N THR A 514 31.40 20.40 -10.70
CA THR A 514 32.56 21.25 -10.35
C THR A 514 32.18 22.29 -9.30
N LEU A 515 31.07 23.00 -9.47
CA LEU A 515 30.58 23.98 -8.49
C LEU A 515 30.28 23.32 -7.14
N GLY A 516 29.62 22.16 -7.12
CA GLY A 516 29.32 21.39 -5.91
C GLY A 516 30.58 20.96 -5.16
N LYS A 517 31.58 20.40 -5.86
CA LYS A 517 32.89 20.04 -5.27
C LYS A 517 33.58 21.25 -4.64
N ARG A 518 33.65 22.37 -5.35
CA ARG A 518 34.31 23.60 -4.86
C ARG A 518 33.53 24.27 -3.73
N ALA A 519 32.20 24.24 -3.76
CA ALA A 519 31.35 24.70 -2.66
C ALA A 519 31.56 23.88 -1.40
N LYS A 520 31.61 22.55 -1.51
CA LYS A 520 31.90 21.65 -0.38
C LYS A 520 33.29 21.89 0.21
N GLU A 521 34.32 22.04 -0.63
CA GLU A 521 35.68 22.37 -0.21
C GLU A 521 35.74 23.71 0.54
N LEU A 522 35.11 24.77 0.01
CA LEU A 522 35.08 26.08 0.66
C LEU A 522 34.23 26.10 1.93
N ARG A 523 33.14 25.33 1.99
CA ARG A 523 32.31 25.22 3.19
C ARG A 523 33.07 24.55 4.34
N THR A 524 33.79 23.46 4.05
CA THR A 524 34.58 22.71 5.03
C THR A 524 35.84 23.44 5.50
N SER A 525 36.30 24.45 4.75
CA SER A 525 37.44 25.26 5.17
C SER A 525 37.09 26.15 6.37
N LYS A 526 38.04 26.26 7.31
CA LYS A 526 37.95 27.14 8.50
C LYS A 526 38.32 28.60 8.22
N ASP A 527 38.43 28.97 6.95
CA ASP A 527 38.85 30.32 6.56
C ASP A 527 37.77 31.36 6.91
N PRO A 528 38.15 32.59 7.29
CA PRO A 528 37.20 33.69 7.38
C PRO A 528 36.64 34.05 6.00
N ARG A 529 35.43 34.62 5.97
CA ARG A 529 34.68 34.92 4.72
C ARG A 529 35.49 35.69 3.66
N PRO A 530 36.27 36.75 3.98
CA PRO A 530 37.08 37.44 2.96
C PRO A 530 38.08 36.52 2.24
N LYS A 531 38.74 35.62 2.99
CA LYS A 531 39.64 34.62 2.40
C LYS A 531 38.89 33.57 1.58
N LYS A 532 37.66 33.21 1.96
CA LYS A 532 36.81 32.33 1.14
C LYS A 532 36.43 32.98 -0.20
N ILE A 533 36.17 34.29 -0.21
CA ILE A 533 35.90 35.05 -1.45
C ILE A 533 37.13 35.06 -2.34
N GLU A 534 38.31 35.36 -1.80
CA GLU A 534 39.58 35.32 -2.55
C GLU A 534 39.83 33.94 -3.16
N LYS A 535 39.66 32.87 -2.36
CA LYS A 535 39.76 31.48 -2.86
C LYS A 535 38.75 31.17 -3.95
N LEU A 536 37.50 31.61 -3.82
CA LEU A 536 36.49 31.43 -4.87
C LEU A 536 36.94 32.09 -6.20
N ARG A 537 37.47 33.31 -6.14
CA ARG A 537 37.97 34.01 -7.34
C ARG A 537 39.14 33.28 -7.99
N ILE A 538 40.06 32.75 -7.18
CA ILE A 538 41.16 31.91 -7.66
C ILE A 538 40.63 30.63 -8.32
N ILE A 539 39.64 29.97 -7.70
CA ILE A 539 39.01 28.76 -8.25
C ILE A 539 38.36 29.04 -9.60
N ILE A 540 37.68 30.18 -9.76
CA ILE A 540 37.05 30.56 -11.04
C ILE A 540 38.12 30.81 -12.11
N ASN A 541 39.21 31.48 -11.77
CA ASN A 541 40.32 31.78 -12.69
C ASN A 541 41.22 30.59 -13.02
N ASP A 542 41.19 29.53 -12.22
CA ASP A 542 41.94 28.31 -12.48
C ASP A 542 41.39 27.59 -13.73
N SER A 543 42.23 27.50 -14.76
CA SER A 543 41.91 26.87 -16.04
C SER A 543 41.50 25.40 -15.90
N LYS A 544 41.91 24.71 -14.83
CA LYS A 544 41.51 23.33 -14.57
C LYS A 544 40.02 23.17 -14.30
N ASN A 545 39.36 24.21 -13.80
CA ASN A 545 37.94 24.16 -13.47
C ASN A 545 37.03 24.54 -14.65
N ASN A 546 37.57 25.12 -15.72
CA ASN A 546 36.81 25.58 -16.90
C ASN A 546 35.60 26.50 -16.55
N LEU A 547 35.78 27.37 -15.54
CA LEU A 547 34.71 28.25 -15.03
C LEU A 547 34.80 29.68 -15.58
N SER A 548 36.01 30.22 -15.76
CA SER A 548 36.23 31.58 -16.29
C SER A 548 35.84 31.71 -17.77
N SER A 549 36.11 30.68 -18.59
CA SER A 549 35.74 30.62 -19.99
C SER A 549 35.07 29.28 -20.30
N ILE A 550 33.80 29.35 -20.69
CA ILE A 550 32.96 28.23 -21.07
C ILE A 550 32.78 28.30 -22.59
N THR A 551 33.62 27.57 -23.31
CA THR A 551 33.61 27.51 -24.78
C THR A 551 33.40 26.07 -25.25
N PRO A 552 32.48 25.79 -26.20
CA PRO A 552 31.51 26.72 -26.79
C PRO A 552 30.45 27.19 -25.76
N PRO A 553 29.64 28.22 -26.05
CA PRO A 553 28.58 28.67 -25.14
C PRO A 553 27.70 27.52 -24.66
N LEU A 554 27.20 27.63 -23.44
CA LEU A 554 26.44 26.58 -22.77
C LEU A 554 25.09 27.14 -22.31
N PRO A 555 23.94 26.52 -22.63
CA PRO A 555 22.67 26.89 -22.01
C PRO A 555 22.75 26.74 -20.49
N HIS A 556 22.27 27.71 -19.73
CA HIS A 556 22.34 27.66 -18.27
C HIS A 556 21.37 26.60 -17.69
N PRO A 557 21.76 25.79 -16.68
CA PRO A 557 20.89 24.77 -16.08
C PRO A 557 19.52 25.30 -15.62
N LEU A 558 19.52 26.44 -14.90
CA LEU A 558 18.32 27.10 -14.37
C LEU A 558 17.34 27.56 -15.48
N ASN A 559 17.87 28.11 -16.57
CA ASN A 559 17.11 28.67 -17.69
C ASN A 559 17.87 28.45 -19.00
N ALA A 560 17.41 27.49 -19.79
CA ALA A 560 18.07 27.07 -21.02
C ALA A 560 17.95 28.07 -22.18
N SER A 561 17.15 29.13 -22.04
CA SER A 561 17.10 30.23 -23.00
C SER A 561 18.29 31.19 -22.85
N ILE A 562 19.04 31.10 -21.74
CA ILE A 562 20.22 31.91 -21.47
C ILE A 562 21.47 31.09 -21.80
N GLU A 563 22.27 31.57 -22.75
CA GLU A 563 23.56 30.96 -23.11
C GLU A 563 24.71 31.66 -22.38
N ILE A 564 25.46 30.90 -21.59
CA ILE A 564 26.59 31.40 -20.80
C ILE A 564 27.94 31.08 -21.46
N THR A 565 28.89 32.01 -21.33
CA THR A 565 30.24 31.95 -21.89
C THR A 565 31.35 31.96 -20.84
N GLY A 566 31.01 32.15 -19.56
CA GLY A 566 31.96 32.15 -18.46
C GLY A 566 31.40 32.74 -17.17
N ILE A 567 32.17 32.71 -16.08
CA ILE A 567 31.86 33.34 -14.78
C ILE A 567 32.84 34.48 -14.53
N LEU A 568 32.33 35.65 -14.14
CA LEU A 568 33.11 36.82 -13.78
C LEU A 568 33.66 36.70 -12.35
N PRO A 569 34.99 36.52 -12.16
CA PRO A 569 35.58 36.34 -10.83
C PRO A 569 35.41 37.60 -9.97
N GLU A 570 35.62 38.78 -10.55
CA GLU A 570 35.66 40.04 -9.79
C GLU A 570 34.32 40.42 -9.15
N LYS A 571 33.21 40.07 -9.79
CA LYS A 571 31.85 40.27 -9.26
C LYS A 571 31.37 39.11 -8.39
N SER A 572 32.02 37.94 -8.48
CA SER A 572 31.64 36.76 -7.70
C SER A 572 32.01 36.91 -6.22
N SER A 573 31.15 36.38 -5.35
CA SER A 573 31.25 36.54 -3.90
C SER A 573 30.64 35.35 -3.15
N VAL A 574 30.75 35.36 -1.83
CA VAL A 574 30.19 34.35 -0.92
C VAL A 574 29.25 35.04 0.06
N PHE A 575 28.02 34.57 0.22
CA PHE A 575 27.06 35.17 1.16
C PHE A 575 27.47 34.94 2.63
N LYS A 576 27.02 35.85 3.50
CA LYS A 576 27.16 35.73 4.96
C LYS A 576 26.04 34.83 5.50
N SER A 577 26.13 33.53 5.25
CA SER A 577 25.19 32.50 5.70
C SER A 577 25.96 31.25 6.15
N ASN A 578 25.34 30.40 6.99
CA ASN A 578 25.96 29.20 7.56
C ASN A 578 26.49 28.24 6.48
N LEU A 579 25.80 28.16 5.33
CA LEU A 579 26.18 27.27 4.22
C LEU A 579 27.11 27.93 3.19
N PHE A 580 27.49 29.21 3.38
CA PHE A 580 28.38 29.96 2.48
C PHE A 580 28.03 29.84 0.97
N PRO A 581 26.77 30.11 0.57
CA PRO A 581 26.40 29.96 -0.83
C PRO A 581 27.14 30.98 -1.71
N PHE A 582 27.41 30.57 -2.96
CA PHE A 582 28.12 31.39 -3.92
C PHE A 582 27.16 32.35 -4.61
N LEU A 583 27.60 33.58 -4.81
CA LEU A 583 27.02 34.52 -5.76
C LEU A 583 27.93 34.55 -6.98
N LEU A 584 27.44 34.03 -8.10
CA LEU A 584 28.18 33.91 -9.35
C LEU A 584 27.54 34.80 -10.40
N TYR A 585 28.34 35.62 -11.08
CA TYR A 585 27.89 36.43 -12.21
C TYR A 585 28.34 35.76 -13.50
N PHE A 586 27.40 35.15 -14.22
CA PHE A 586 27.67 34.57 -15.52
C PHE A 586 27.68 35.64 -16.61
N HIS A 587 28.61 35.55 -17.55
CA HIS A 587 28.58 36.33 -18.78
C HIS A 587 27.79 35.56 -19.83
N CYS A 588 26.89 36.25 -20.52
CA CYS A 588 26.02 35.67 -21.55
C CYS A 588 26.56 35.94 -22.96
N SER A 589 26.14 35.14 -23.95
CA SER A 589 26.55 35.34 -25.35
C SER A 589 26.02 36.65 -25.97
N ASP A 590 24.93 37.18 -25.43
CA ASP A 590 24.34 38.48 -25.81
C ASP A 590 25.03 39.69 -25.12
N GLY A 591 26.07 39.45 -24.31
CA GLY A 591 26.79 40.47 -23.58
C GLY A 591 26.19 40.84 -22.21
N THR A 592 25.04 40.27 -21.84
CA THR A 592 24.39 40.52 -20.54
C THR A 592 25.05 39.73 -19.40
N GLU A 593 24.67 40.06 -18.17
CA GLU A 593 25.10 39.36 -16.96
C GLU A 593 23.91 38.60 -16.35
N TYR A 594 24.14 37.35 -15.94
CA TYR A 594 23.13 36.52 -15.31
C TYR A 594 23.59 36.11 -13.90
N PRO A 595 23.15 36.84 -12.85
CA PRO A 595 23.60 36.59 -11.49
C PRO A 595 22.81 35.43 -10.85
N ILE A 596 23.54 34.47 -10.30
CA ILE A 596 23.00 33.22 -9.75
C ILE A 596 23.55 32.99 -8.35
N ILE A 597 22.67 32.54 -7.45
CA ILE A 597 23.03 31.98 -6.17
C ILE A 597 23.17 30.47 -6.34
N PHE A 598 24.35 29.91 -6.07
CA PHE A 598 24.57 28.47 -5.99
C PHE A 598 24.65 28.04 -4.51
N LYS A 599 23.80 27.11 -4.11
CA LYS A 599 23.76 26.55 -2.75
C LYS A 599 24.18 25.09 -2.77
N ASP A 600 25.06 24.73 -1.84
CA ASP A 600 25.43 23.34 -1.55
C ASP A 600 25.14 23.05 -0.06
N GLY A 601 24.59 21.88 0.23
CA GLY A 601 24.16 21.44 1.56
C GLY A 601 22.74 21.86 1.96
N ASP A 602 21.90 22.25 1.00
CA ASP A 602 20.51 22.71 1.21
C ASP A 602 19.59 22.03 0.19
N ASP A 603 18.44 21.52 0.63
CA ASP A 603 17.46 20.90 -0.27
C ASP A 603 16.54 21.97 -0.86
N MET A 604 16.82 22.35 -2.11
CA MET A 604 16.09 23.43 -2.79
C MET A 604 14.75 22.98 -3.41
N ARG A 605 14.34 21.70 -3.27
CA ARG A 605 13.09 21.21 -3.86
C ARG A 605 11.85 21.89 -3.26
N GLN A 606 11.89 22.18 -1.96
CA GLN A 606 10.81 22.89 -1.28
C GLN A 606 10.67 24.32 -1.77
N ASP A 607 11.77 25.08 -1.80
CA ASP A 607 11.77 26.44 -2.34
C ASP A 607 11.31 26.47 -3.80
N GLN A 608 11.77 25.50 -4.60
CA GLN A 608 11.36 25.36 -5.99
C GLN A 608 9.85 25.17 -6.12
N LEU A 609 9.23 24.33 -5.28
CA LEU A 609 7.78 24.12 -5.28
C LEU A 609 7.02 25.38 -4.86
N VAL A 610 7.46 26.07 -3.80
CA VAL A 610 6.78 27.28 -3.32
C VAL A 610 6.85 28.41 -4.35
N VAL A 611 8.01 28.61 -4.97
CA VAL A 611 8.19 29.62 -6.03
C VAL A 611 7.36 29.27 -7.27
N GLN A 612 7.26 27.99 -7.64
CA GLN A 612 6.38 27.54 -8.71
C GLN A 612 4.91 27.85 -8.38
N LEU A 613 4.47 27.62 -7.15
CA LEU A 613 3.12 27.97 -6.69
C LEU A 613 2.88 29.48 -6.72
N PHE A 614 3.86 30.31 -6.32
CA PHE A 614 3.74 31.77 -6.46
C PHE A 614 3.61 32.20 -7.92
N THR A 615 4.32 31.55 -8.84
CA THR A 615 4.22 31.81 -10.29
C THR A 615 2.84 31.44 -10.83
N LEU A 616 2.29 30.30 -10.41
CA LEU A 616 0.93 29.89 -10.76
C LEU A 616 -0.11 30.87 -10.20
N MET A 617 0.00 31.25 -8.92
CA MET A 617 -0.93 32.18 -8.28
C MET A 617 -0.88 33.57 -8.92
N ASP A 618 0.31 34.11 -9.24
CA ASP A 618 0.42 35.38 -9.98
C ASP A 618 -0.22 35.30 -11.37
N ARG A 619 -0.01 34.21 -12.11
CA ARG A 619 -0.66 33.98 -13.42
C ARG A 619 -2.18 33.94 -13.30
N LEU A 620 -2.73 33.27 -12.29
CA LEU A 620 -4.17 33.20 -12.04
C LEU A 620 -4.75 34.57 -11.68
N LEU A 621 -4.10 35.32 -10.79
CA LEU A 621 -4.56 36.66 -10.42
C LEU A 621 -4.54 37.63 -11.61
N ARG A 622 -3.49 37.58 -12.44
CA ARG A 622 -3.41 38.37 -13.68
C ARG A 622 -4.51 38.02 -14.67
N LYS A 623 -4.91 36.75 -14.75
CA LYS A 623 -6.03 36.30 -15.61
C LYS A 623 -7.36 36.93 -15.17
N GLU A 624 -7.52 37.17 -13.87
CA GLU A 624 -8.66 37.91 -13.29
C GLU A 624 -8.44 39.45 -13.28
N ASN A 625 -7.48 39.95 -14.08
CA ASN A 625 -7.09 41.37 -14.17
C ASN A 625 -6.59 41.99 -12.85
N LEU A 626 -6.06 41.18 -11.92
CA LEU A 626 -5.47 41.65 -10.68
C LEU A 626 -3.94 41.49 -10.69
N ASP A 627 -3.23 42.55 -11.09
CA ASP A 627 -1.76 42.60 -11.01
C ASP A 627 -1.31 43.08 -9.63
N LEU A 628 -0.87 42.14 -8.79
CA LEU A 628 -0.29 42.40 -7.47
C LEU A 628 1.23 42.66 -7.52
N LYS A 629 1.84 42.76 -8.71
CA LYS A 629 3.29 43.00 -8.88
C LYS A 629 4.17 41.99 -8.13
N ILE A 630 3.69 40.74 -8.02
CA ILE A 630 4.43 39.65 -7.38
C ILE A 630 5.70 39.37 -8.19
N LEU A 631 6.85 39.36 -7.52
CA LEU A 631 8.15 39.09 -8.15
C LEU A 631 8.51 37.62 -7.95
N THR A 632 8.39 36.82 -8.99
CA THR A 632 8.86 35.43 -8.99
C THR A 632 10.29 35.35 -9.52
N TYR A 633 11.10 34.47 -8.95
CA TYR A 633 12.49 34.24 -9.36
C TYR A 633 12.70 32.76 -9.67
N ASP A 634 13.60 32.43 -10.58
CA ASP A 634 13.81 31.02 -10.94
C ASP A 634 14.57 30.28 -9.84
N VAL A 635 14.12 29.07 -9.50
CA VAL A 635 14.80 28.13 -8.61
C VAL A 635 14.89 26.77 -9.29
N LEU A 636 16.04 26.10 -9.16
CA LEU A 636 16.27 24.75 -9.65
C LEU A 636 17.09 23.95 -8.64
N ALA A 637 16.52 22.87 -8.14
CA ALA A 637 17.28 21.80 -7.50
C ALA A 637 18.13 21.09 -8.58
N THR A 638 19.42 20.95 -8.31
CA THR A 638 20.38 20.28 -9.20
C THR A 638 20.90 18.97 -8.64
N GLY A 639 20.49 18.64 -7.41
CA GLY A 639 20.68 17.36 -6.72
C GLY A 639 19.92 17.36 -5.38
N PRO A 640 20.01 16.28 -4.57
CA PRO A 640 19.27 16.14 -3.31
C PRO A 640 19.59 17.20 -2.23
N SER A 641 20.77 17.82 -2.31
CA SER A 641 21.23 18.82 -1.33
C SER A 641 21.97 19.98 -2.00
N GLN A 642 21.70 20.24 -3.28
CA GLN A 642 22.31 21.34 -4.02
C GLN A 642 21.35 21.94 -5.04
N GLY A 643 21.50 23.23 -5.32
CA GLY A 643 20.66 23.91 -6.29
C GLY A 643 21.11 25.33 -6.62
N MET A 644 20.33 25.95 -7.49
CA MET A 644 20.54 27.30 -8.01
C MET A 644 19.28 28.14 -7.83
N ALA A 645 19.45 29.41 -7.52
CA ALA A 645 18.39 30.41 -7.58
C ALA A 645 18.88 31.66 -8.32
N LYS A 646 18.00 32.29 -9.10
CA LYS A 646 18.29 33.58 -9.72
C LYS A 646 18.49 34.64 -8.62
N PHE A 647 19.61 35.34 -8.66
CA PHE A 647 19.83 36.44 -7.73
C PHE A 647 19.04 37.68 -8.19
N ILE A 648 18.27 38.25 -7.27
CA ILE A 648 17.53 39.50 -7.48
C ILE A 648 18.19 40.60 -6.66
N PRO A 649 18.74 41.66 -7.28
CA PRO A 649 19.33 42.79 -6.57
C PRO A 649 18.31 43.42 -5.60
N SER A 650 18.55 43.25 -4.31
CA SER A 650 17.60 43.61 -3.25
C SER A 650 18.33 43.80 -1.92
N LYS A 651 17.65 44.44 -0.96
CA LYS A 651 18.08 44.55 0.44
C LYS A 651 17.05 43.93 1.37
N SER A 652 17.50 43.37 2.49
CA SER A 652 16.58 42.92 3.54
C SER A 652 15.98 44.11 4.28
N ILE A 653 14.78 43.94 4.84
CA ILE A 653 14.15 44.98 5.66
C ILE A 653 15.08 45.36 6.83
N ALA A 654 15.74 44.39 7.46
CA ALA A 654 16.72 44.65 8.53
C ALA A 654 17.86 45.57 8.07
N ALA A 655 18.43 45.32 6.89
CA ALA A 655 19.49 46.17 6.33
C ALA A 655 18.97 47.56 5.95
N ILE A 656 17.77 47.65 5.38
CA ILE A 656 17.13 48.93 5.02
C ILE A 656 16.92 49.79 6.27
N VAL A 657 16.39 49.20 7.35
CA VAL A 657 16.17 49.93 8.61
C VAL A 657 17.49 50.39 9.22
N SER A 658 18.53 49.55 9.20
CA SER A 658 19.84 49.92 9.73
C SER A 658 20.52 51.04 8.96
N GLU A 659 20.38 51.08 7.62
CA GLU A 659 21.08 52.05 6.77
C GLU A 659 20.27 53.33 6.51
N TYR A 660 18.95 53.22 6.40
CA TYR A 660 18.05 54.31 5.99
C TYR A 660 17.04 54.72 7.08
N GLY A 661 17.10 54.12 8.27
CA GLY A 661 16.18 54.36 9.38
C GLY A 661 16.35 55.69 10.12
N GLY A 662 17.43 56.43 9.90
CA GLY A 662 17.65 57.74 10.53
C GLY A 662 16.88 58.88 9.85
N GLY A 663 16.20 59.73 10.63
CA GLY A 663 15.56 60.98 10.18
C GLY A 663 14.02 60.97 10.12
N ALA A 664 13.41 62.13 9.81
CA ALA A 664 11.97 62.26 9.61
C ALA A 664 11.54 61.56 8.31
N GLY A 665 10.65 60.56 8.40
CA GLY A 665 10.30 59.66 7.29
C GLY A 665 11.24 58.46 7.13
N GLY A 666 12.08 58.17 8.13
CA GLY A 666 13.06 57.08 8.15
C GLY A 666 12.51 55.69 7.78
N GLY A 667 13.36 54.88 7.16
CA GLY A 667 13.07 53.49 6.80
C GLY A 667 12.93 53.28 5.29
N ILE A 668 11.90 52.54 4.89
CA ILE A 668 11.76 52.06 3.50
C ILE A 668 11.54 53.18 2.47
N ILE A 669 10.89 54.27 2.88
CA ILE A 669 10.66 55.43 2.01
C ILE A 669 12.00 56.10 1.64
N ASN A 670 12.94 56.23 2.58
CA ASN A 670 14.26 56.80 2.29
C ASN A 670 15.07 55.90 1.35
N TYR A 671 14.93 54.58 1.47
CA TYR A 671 15.55 53.63 0.55
C TYR A 671 15.03 53.79 -0.89
N PHE A 672 13.71 53.94 -1.06
CA PHE A 672 13.13 54.23 -2.37
C PHE A 672 13.54 55.61 -2.90
N ARG A 673 13.50 56.66 -2.06
CA ARG A 673 13.90 58.01 -2.46
C ARG A 673 15.35 58.08 -2.94
N ALA A 674 16.24 57.28 -2.35
CA ALA A 674 17.64 57.22 -2.77
C ALA A 674 17.83 56.65 -4.19
N SER A 675 16.87 55.86 -4.69
CA SER A 675 16.96 55.21 -6.00
C SER A 675 16.02 55.85 -7.04
N TYR A 676 14.84 56.29 -6.62
CA TYR A 676 13.76 56.86 -7.45
C TYR A 676 13.15 58.12 -6.80
N PRO A 677 13.89 59.24 -6.74
CA PRO A 677 13.39 60.50 -6.19
C PRO A 677 12.40 61.18 -7.13
N ASP A 678 11.32 61.73 -6.57
CA ASP A 678 10.36 62.60 -7.25
C ASP A 678 9.93 63.73 -6.30
N GLU A 679 10.66 64.85 -6.34
CA GLU A 679 10.45 65.99 -5.44
C GLU A 679 9.06 66.64 -5.60
N GLY A 680 8.38 66.43 -6.73
CA GLY A 680 7.03 66.95 -6.98
C GLY A 680 5.93 66.16 -6.28
N SER A 681 6.19 64.92 -5.86
CA SER A 681 5.17 64.05 -5.27
C SER A 681 5.13 64.15 -3.75
N VAL A 682 4.40 65.15 -3.25
CA VAL A 682 4.14 65.34 -1.81
C VAL A 682 3.39 64.15 -1.21
N GLY A 683 2.48 63.53 -1.98
CA GLY A 683 1.66 62.40 -1.52
C GLY A 683 2.43 61.10 -1.28
N THR A 684 3.59 60.92 -1.91
CA THR A 684 4.48 59.75 -1.73
C THR A 684 5.82 60.13 -1.10
N ALA A 685 5.84 61.24 -0.35
CA ALA A 685 6.99 61.73 0.39
C ALA A 685 8.26 61.88 -0.49
N GLY A 686 8.11 62.38 -1.71
CA GLY A 686 9.26 62.64 -2.59
C GLY A 686 9.79 61.42 -3.35
N VAL A 687 9.00 60.34 -3.45
CA VAL A 687 9.33 59.10 -4.17
C VAL A 687 8.41 58.96 -5.37
N GLU A 688 8.89 58.40 -6.47
CA GLU A 688 8.05 58.10 -7.63
C GLU A 688 6.81 57.27 -7.24
N PRO A 689 5.56 57.70 -7.57
CA PRO A 689 4.35 57.02 -7.14
C PRO A 689 4.23 55.55 -7.54
N ALA A 690 4.78 55.18 -8.70
CA ALA A 690 4.75 53.82 -9.21
C ALA A 690 5.54 52.83 -8.32
N VAL A 691 6.63 53.27 -7.70
CA VAL A 691 7.46 52.45 -6.79
C VAL A 691 6.69 52.14 -5.51
N VAL A 692 6.01 53.14 -4.95
CA VAL A 692 5.18 52.97 -3.75
C VAL A 692 3.97 52.07 -4.05
N ASP A 693 3.30 52.24 -5.18
CA ASP A 693 2.20 51.36 -5.62
C ASP A 693 2.70 49.90 -5.79
N THR A 694 3.86 49.71 -6.41
CA THR A 694 4.49 48.39 -6.57
C THR A 694 4.77 47.74 -5.22
N PHE A 695 5.28 48.49 -4.25
CA PHE A 695 5.52 47.99 -2.89
C PHE A 695 4.22 47.60 -2.18
N VAL A 696 3.20 48.45 -2.22
CA VAL A 696 1.91 48.16 -1.58
C VAL A 696 1.26 46.92 -2.19
N ARG A 697 1.23 46.81 -3.52
CA ARG A 697 0.66 45.67 -4.23
C ARG A 697 1.41 44.37 -3.96
N SER A 698 2.74 44.40 -4.07
CA SER A 698 3.57 43.20 -3.85
C SER A 698 3.55 42.76 -2.39
N CYS A 699 3.55 43.69 -1.44
CA CYS A 699 3.37 43.40 -0.02
C CYS A 699 2.01 42.73 0.24
N ALA A 700 0.91 43.28 -0.29
CA ALA A 700 -0.42 42.69 -0.16
C ALA A 700 -0.47 41.28 -0.78
N GLY A 701 0.11 41.10 -1.97
CA GLY A 701 0.23 39.80 -2.63
C GLY A 701 0.96 38.78 -1.75
N TYR A 702 2.18 39.07 -1.32
CA TYR A 702 2.96 38.16 -0.47
C TYR A 702 2.31 37.88 0.88
N CYS A 703 1.58 38.84 1.47
CA CYS A 703 0.78 38.58 2.68
C CYS A 703 -0.26 37.49 2.46
N VAL A 704 -1.03 37.56 1.37
CA VAL A 704 -2.04 36.54 1.02
C VAL A 704 -1.39 35.21 0.65
N LEU A 705 -0.38 35.23 -0.22
CA LEU A 705 0.31 34.02 -0.69
C LEU A 705 0.93 33.24 0.48
N THR A 706 1.66 33.92 1.37
CA THR A 706 2.31 33.27 2.51
C THR A 706 1.31 32.81 3.57
N TYR A 707 0.15 33.46 3.69
CA TYR A 707 -0.94 33.00 4.55
C TYR A 707 -1.57 31.71 4.03
N ILE A 708 -1.93 31.65 2.74
CA ILE A 708 -2.55 30.47 2.13
C ILE A 708 -1.63 29.25 2.20
N LEU A 709 -0.34 29.44 1.88
CA LEU A 709 0.64 28.35 1.84
C LEU A 709 1.25 28.01 3.21
N GLY A 710 1.00 28.81 4.24
CA GLY A 710 1.61 28.62 5.55
C GLY A 710 3.15 28.70 5.51
N VAL A 711 3.71 29.65 4.74
CA VAL A 711 5.17 29.82 4.65
C VAL A 711 5.72 30.38 5.97
N GLY A 712 6.70 29.70 6.54
CA GLY A 712 7.34 30.02 7.81
C GLY A 712 8.58 30.92 7.67
N ASP A 713 9.37 31.02 8.75
CA ASP A 713 10.66 31.75 8.80
C ASP A 713 10.61 33.24 8.35
N ARG A 714 9.49 33.91 8.64
CA ARG A 714 9.25 35.31 8.27
C ARG A 714 9.89 36.28 9.27
N HIS A 715 11.19 36.51 9.15
CA HIS A 715 11.92 37.53 9.91
C HIS A 715 12.53 38.59 8.98
N LEU A 716 12.94 39.73 9.54
CA LEU A 716 13.35 40.93 8.78
C LEU A 716 14.56 40.72 7.84
N ASP A 717 15.34 39.64 8.01
CA ASP A 717 16.45 39.31 7.11
C ASP A 717 16.01 38.50 5.88
N ASN A 718 14.89 37.78 5.97
CA ASN A 718 14.34 36.98 4.87
C ASN A 718 13.32 37.76 4.03
N LEU A 719 12.83 38.91 4.52
CA LEU A 719 11.99 39.83 3.76
C LEU A 719 12.86 40.78 2.95
N LEU A 720 12.78 40.66 1.63
CA LEU A 720 13.63 41.38 0.69
C LEU A 720 12.82 42.41 -0.09
N VAL A 721 13.45 43.54 -0.40
CA VAL A 721 12.84 44.61 -1.18
C VAL A 721 13.83 45.09 -2.23
N THR A 722 13.35 45.20 -3.46
CA THR A 722 14.09 45.77 -4.58
C THR A 722 14.03 47.30 -4.54
N PRO A 723 15.01 48.00 -5.15
CA PRO A 723 14.94 49.46 -5.29
C PRO A 723 13.66 49.96 -5.99
N ALA A 724 13.13 49.16 -6.92
CA ALA A 724 11.92 49.47 -7.69
C ALA A 724 10.61 49.18 -6.93
N GLY A 725 10.68 48.83 -5.64
CA GLY A 725 9.51 48.66 -4.79
C GLY A 725 8.98 47.23 -4.70
N HIS A 726 9.45 46.26 -5.49
CA HIS A 726 8.99 44.88 -5.33
C HIS A 726 9.42 44.31 -3.98
N PHE A 727 8.43 43.96 -3.15
CA PHE A 727 8.58 43.19 -1.92
C PHE A 727 8.47 41.69 -2.23
N PHE A 728 9.34 40.87 -1.65
CA PHE A 728 9.29 39.42 -1.79
C PHE A 728 9.94 38.69 -0.62
N HIS A 729 9.60 37.40 -0.49
CA HIS A 729 10.18 36.51 0.53
C HIS A 729 11.37 35.72 -0.03
N GLY A 730 12.56 35.91 0.54
CA GLY A 730 13.83 35.37 0.02
C GLY A 730 14.19 33.94 0.42
N LYS A 731 13.48 33.35 1.41
CA LYS A 731 13.60 31.94 1.80
C LYS A 731 12.24 31.29 1.93
N THR A 732 11.92 30.27 1.16
CA THR A 732 10.53 29.79 1.05
C THR A 732 10.34 28.42 1.70
N HIS A 733 10.88 28.21 2.90
CA HIS A 733 10.59 26.99 3.65
C HIS A 733 9.18 27.07 4.28
N PRO A 734 8.26 26.14 3.96
CA PRO A 734 7.01 26.00 4.69
C PRO A 734 7.27 25.52 6.13
N PHE A 735 6.33 25.75 7.05
CA PHE A 735 6.37 25.08 8.36
C PHE A 735 6.35 23.55 8.16
N PRO A 736 7.10 22.77 8.97
CA PRO A 736 7.00 21.32 8.97
C PRO A 736 5.63 20.82 9.40
#